data_AF-A0A336JTT1-F1
#
_entry.id   AF-A0A336JTT1-F1
#
_cell.length_a   1.000
_cell.length_b   1.000
_cell.length_c   1.000
_cell.angle_alpha   90.00
_cell.angle_beta   90.00
_cell.angle_gamma   90.00
#
_symmetry.space_group_name_H-M   'P 1'
#
loop_
_entity.id
_entity.type
_entity.pdbx_description
1 polymer ?
#
loop_
_entity_poly.entity_id
_entity_poly.type
_entity_poly.pdbx_seq_one_letter_code
_entity_poly.pdbx_strand_id
1 'polypeptide(L)'
;MRKPADAVRTAHQPVHQSATRLVAKRLGAAALMAALLSPAVAAAQDAKGSAAHIRAVTGAVDSAAIVANAKTTKDWPSYGLDYAETRFSKLDQINTDNVKQLGLQWSYSLGSERGVEATPVVVDGIMYVTASWSVVHAIDTRTGKKLWTFDPKVDRAKGYRGCCDVVNRGVALYKGKVFVGAYDGRLIALDAATGSKAWEIDTLIDHEHSYTITGAPRVFNGKVVIGNGGAEYGARGYVTAYDAETGKQAWRWFTVPGDPSKPFEDESMERAAKTWDPAGKWWINGGGGTAWDTITFDPELNLIYVGTGNGSPWARHLRSPSGGDNLYLASIVALNADTGKYAWHYQETPGDNWDYTSTQPMILADLTIDGKPRKVILHAPKNGFFFVIDRTDGKFISAKNFVEVNWATGYDANGRPIENPEARSPDKSFDAIPGPYGAHNWHPMSFNPQTGLVYLPAQGVPVNLTGEKALTQNKMEPFKFGSTTGWNVGFTLNATPPKNLPFGRLVAWDPVQQKEAWRAEYVSPWNGGTLTTAGNLVFQGTADGRLVAYNAKTGEKLWESPLGTGAVAAPATYMVDGVQYVSIAVGWGGVFGISARATETETPGTVYTFAVGGKAKMPEFAKYQMGNLLTGVKYDPKDVPEGTAIYVAACATCHGVPGVDRGGNVKNLGYSTTDRIEHLKDIVFKGPFRDKGMPDFTGKLTEADVVKIQAFIQGTADAIRPKN
;
A
#
# COMPACT_ATOMS: atom_id res chain seq x y z
N MET A 1 24.14 -70.18 -31.94
CA MET A 1 25.02 -69.77 -33.05
C MET A 1 26.33 -69.26 -32.48
N ARG A 2 27.41 -69.99 -32.78
CA ARG A 2 28.85 -69.64 -32.92
C ARG A 2 29.36 -68.37 -32.17
N LYS A 3 30.14 -68.46 -31.06
CA LYS A 3 31.61 -68.73 -30.89
C LYS A 3 32.53 -67.60 -31.44
N PRO A 4 33.80 -67.41 -31.01
CA PRO A 4 34.59 -68.14 -29.98
C PRO A 4 35.55 -67.26 -29.09
N ALA A 5 36.10 -67.78 -27.97
CA ALA A 5 37.49 -68.27 -27.72
C ALA A 5 38.46 -67.21 -27.15
N ASP A 6 39.47 -67.48 -26.30
CA ASP A 6 40.02 -68.68 -25.65
C ASP A 6 41.12 -68.19 -24.65
N ALA A 7 41.27 -68.81 -23.46
CA ALA A 7 42.46 -69.59 -23.01
C ALA A 7 43.67 -68.76 -22.47
N VAL A 8 44.52 -69.14 -21.48
CA VAL A 8 44.75 -70.37 -20.70
C VAL A 8 45.86 -70.12 -19.63
N ARG A 9 45.76 -70.82 -18.46
CA ARG A 9 46.78 -71.37 -17.49
C ARG A 9 47.99 -70.49 -17.05
N THR A 10 48.63 -70.65 -15.87
CA THR A 10 49.22 -71.80 -15.14
C THR A 10 49.58 -71.36 -13.69
N ALA A 11 49.23 -72.13 -12.65
CA ALA A 11 50.11 -72.96 -11.79
C ALA A 11 51.40 -72.31 -11.23
N HIS A 12 51.50 -72.14 -9.90
CA HIS A 12 52.49 -72.79 -9.00
C HIS A 12 52.50 -72.17 -7.58
N GLN A 13 52.39 -73.06 -6.57
CA GLN A 13 52.85 -72.91 -5.17
C GLN A 13 54.40 -72.85 -5.12
N PRO A 14 55.10 -72.39 -4.05
CA PRO A 14 55.01 -72.86 -2.64
C PRO A 14 55.22 -71.75 -1.57
N VAL A 15 54.74 -71.84 -0.31
CA VAL A 15 55.12 -72.61 0.90
C VAL A 15 56.60 -72.55 1.36
N HIS A 16 56.77 -71.98 2.57
CA HIS A 16 57.61 -72.39 3.73
C HIS A 16 58.35 -71.19 4.34
N GLN A 17 57.92 -70.74 5.52
CA GLN A 17 58.49 -71.07 6.86
C GLN A 17 59.92 -70.51 7.01
N SER A 18 60.34 -69.87 8.11
CA SER A 18 60.21 -70.34 9.48
C SER A 18 60.79 -69.32 10.47
N ALA A 19 60.14 -69.21 11.63
CA ALA A 19 60.77 -69.31 12.97
C ALA A 19 61.60 -68.11 13.48
N THR A 20 61.75 -67.83 14.79
CA THR A 20 61.62 -68.67 15.99
C THR A 20 61.48 -67.77 17.23
N ARG A 21 60.56 -68.14 18.13
CA ARG A 21 60.52 -68.06 19.62
C ARG A 21 61.47 -67.12 20.38
N LEU A 22 60.96 -66.50 21.46
CA LEU A 22 61.14 -66.96 22.86
C LEU A 22 60.33 -66.12 23.89
N VAL A 23 59.59 -66.82 24.77
CA VAL A 23 59.56 -66.73 26.26
C VAL A 23 59.42 -65.35 26.92
N ALA A 24 58.66 -65.09 28.00
CA ALA A 24 57.56 -65.69 28.76
C ALA A 24 57.20 -64.66 29.86
N LYS A 25 55.93 -64.55 30.29
CA LYS A 25 55.44 -64.50 31.69
C LYS A 25 54.06 -63.84 31.82
N ARG A 26 53.36 -64.30 32.87
CA ARG A 26 51.94 -64.21 33.21
C ARG A 26 51.51 -62.91 33.91
N LEU A 27 50.19 -62.80 34.10
CA LEU A 27 49.37 -61.89 34.94
C LEU A 27 48.94 -60.61 34.20
N GLY A 28 47.69 -60.15 34.22
CA GLY A 28 46.48 -60.54 34.93
C GLY A 28 45.30 -59.71 34.38
N ALA A 29 44.08 -60.15 34.69
CA ALA A 29 42.81 -59.71 34.14
C ALA A 29 42.41 -58.24 34.46
N ALA A 30 41.61 -57.63 33.58
CA ALA A 30 40.56 -56.69 33.98
C ALA A 30 39.45 -56.65 32.91
N ALA A 31 38.22 -56.85 33.38
CA ALA A 31 37.01 -57.05 32.63
C ALA A 31 36.19 -55.75 32.46
N LEU A 32 35.34 -55.76 31.43
CA LEU A 32 34.08 -55.00 31.25
C LEU A 32 34.04 -53.51 31.66
N MET A 33 34.07 -52.63 30.64
CA MET A 33 33.14 -51.50 30.49
C MET A 33 33.16 -51.05 29.02
N ALA A 34 32.36 -51.70 28.17
CA ALA A 34 32.04 -51.16 26.84
C ALA A 34 30.80 -50.26 27.00
N ALA A 35 31.04 -49.03 27.45
CA ALA A 35 30.04 -47.98 27.40
C ALA A 35 29.70 -47.69 25.93
N LEU A 36 28.42 -47.84 25.58
CA LEU A 36 27.81 -47.32 24.36
C LEU A 36 27.93 -45.78 24.37
N LEU A 37 29.06 -45.26 23.91
CA LEU A 37 29.18 -43.86 23.49
C LEU A 37 28.59 -43.76 22.07
N SER A 38 27.26 -43.74 21.98
CA SER A 38 26.63 -43.09 20.83
C SER A 38 26.98 -41.61 20.93
N PRO A 39 27.65 -40.99 19.95
CA PRO A 39 27.77 -39.54 19.92
C PRO A 39 26.35 -39.02 19.73
N ALA A 40 25.75 -38.51 20.80
CA ALA A 40 24.65 -37.59 20.68
C ALA A 40 25.20 -36.39 19.88
N VAL A 41 24.97 -36.40 18.57
CA VAL A 41 25.12 -35.22 17.75
C VAL A 41 24.05 -34.26 18.26
N ALA A 42 24.42 -33.45 19.26
CA ALA A 42 23.65 -32.27 19.61
C ALA A 42 23.58 -31.46 18.32
N ALA A 43 22.43 -31.48 17.64
CA ALA A 43 22.19 -30.62 16.50
C ALA A 43 22.40 -29.19 17.01
N ALA A 44 23.52 -28.58 16.61
CA ALA A 44 23.80 -27.20 16.95
C ALA A 44 22.64 -26.37 16.43
N GLN A 45 21.83 -25.82 17.32
CA GLN A 45 20.70 -24.99 16.94
C GLN A 45 21.25 -23.76 16.23
N ASP A 46 20.83 -23.53 14.99
CA ASP A 46 21.34 -22.42 14.17
C ASP A 46 21.19 -21.10 14.93
N ALA A 47 22.21 -20.24 14.84
CA ALA A 47 22.17 -18.93 15.46
C ALA A 47 20.98 -18.12 14.91
N LYS A 48 20.15 -17.54 15.80
CA LYS A 48 19.03 -16.69 15.43
C LYS A 48 19.51 -15.52 14.56
N GLY A 49 18.81 -15.26 13.46
CA GLY A 49 19.19 -14.26 12.45
C GLY A 49 20.23 -14.75 11.43
N SER A 50 20.76 -15.97 11.55
CA SER A 50 21.60 -16.57 10.50
C SER A 50 20.78 -16.93 9.26
N ALA A 51 21.43 -17.06 8.09
CA ALA A 51 20.75 -17.45 6.86
C ALA A 51 20.05 -18.82 6.97
N ALA A 52 20.61 -19.77 7.73
CA ALA A 52 20.00 -21.08 7.97
C ALA A 52 18.72 -20.96 8.81
N HIS A 53 18.77 -20.20 9.91
CA HIS A 53 17.62 -19.85 10.73
C HIS A 53 16.52 -19.17 9.88
N ILE A 54 16.86 -18.14 9.11
CA ILE A 54 15.90 -17.41 8.27
C ILE A 54 15.23 -18.35 7.27
N ARG A 55 15.99 -19.20 6.56
CA ARG A 55 15.42 -20.16 5.61
C ARG A 55 14.50 -21.16 6.29
N ALA A 56 14.85 -21.65 7.48
CA ALA A 56 14.03 -22.60 8.22
C ALA A 56 12.68 -21.97 8.61
N VAL A 57 12.69 -20.77 9.20
CA VAL A 57 11.46 -20.13 9.70
C VAL A 57 10.58 -19.59 8.57
N THR A 58 11.17 -18.98 7.55
CA THR A 58 10.41 -18.44 6.41
C THR A 58 9.99 -19.55 5.42
N GLY A 59 10.75 -20.64 5.33
CA GLY A 59 10.40 -21.83 4.55
C GLY A 59 9.13 -22.52 5.03
N ALA A 60 8.83 -22.40 6.33
CA ALA A 60 7.60 -22.92 6.94
C ALA A 60 6.38 -22.01 6.75
N VAL A 61 6.53 -20.79 6.21
CA VAL A 61 5.42 -19.87 5.99
C VAL A 61 4.64 -20.32 4.76
N ASP A 62 3.52 -21.00 4.97
CA ASP A 62 2.53 -21.31 3.94
C ASP A 62 1.11 -20.95 4.42
N SER A 63 0.09 -21.28 3.61
CA SER A 63 -1.31 -20.96 3.95
C SER A 63 -1.77 -21.61 5.26
N ALA A 64 -1.33 -22.84 5.56
CA ALA A 64 -1.67 -23.50 6.81
C ALA A 64 -0.99 -22.82 8.01
N ALA A 65 0.27 -22.41 7.85
CA ALA A 65 1.00 -21.67 8.88
C ALA A 65 0.37 -20.30 9.17
N ILE A 66 -0.07 -19.57 8.15
CA ILE A 66 -0.76 -18.27 8.33
C ILE A 66 -2.09 -18.45 9.07
N VAL A 67 -2.90 -19.44 8.69
CA VAL A 67 -4.16 -19.78 9.39
C VAL A 67 -3.89 -20.23 10.83
N ALA A 68 -2.83 -20.99 11.07
CA ALA A 68 -2.43 -21.39 12.42
C ALA A 68 -1.96 -20.19 13.26
N ASN A 69 -1.20 -19.26 12.68
CA ASN A 69 -0.75 -18.05 13.37
C ASN A 69 -1.91 -17.19 13.84
N ALA A 70 -3.02 -17.07 13.09
CA ALA A 70 -4.21 -16.33 13.52
C ALA A 70 -4.81 -16.79 14.88
N LYS A 71 -4.43 -17.98 15.37
CA LYS A 71 -4.82 -18.47 16.70
C LYS A 71 -4.05 -17.83 17.86
N THR A 72 -2.80 -17.40 17.64
CA THR A 72 -1.90 -16.89 18.70
C THR A 72 -1.27 -15.53 18.41
N THR A 73 -1.17 -15.19 17.11
CA THR A 73 -0.60 -13.95 16.56
C THR A 73 0.77 -13.60 17.13
N LYS A 74 1.60 -14.62 17.38
CA LYS A 74 2.98 -14.41 17.83
C LYS A 74 3.81 -13.75 16.73
N ASP A 75 3.54 -14.09 15.48
CA ASP A 75 4.14 -13.49 14.30
C ASP A 75 3.14 -12.60 13.56
N TRP A 76 3.65 -11.78 12.64
CA TRP A 76 2.88 -11.02 11.65
C TRP A 76 3.26 -11.49 10.23
N PRO A 77 2.82 -12.70 9.81
CA PRO A 77 3.36 -13.38 8.63
C PRO A 77 2.78 -12.87 7.29
N SER A 78 1.70 -12.09 7.33
CA SER A 78 1.00 -11.60 6.14
C SER A 78 0.65 -10.12 6.29
N TYR A 79 0.33 -9.43 5.19
CA TYR A 79 0.15 -7.98 5.17
C TYR A 79 -0.79 -7.46 6.27
N GLY A 80 -1.99 -8.06 6.40
CA GLY A 80 -2.99 -7.70 7.40
C GLY A 80 -3.00 -8.59 8.64
N LEU A 81 -1.85 -9.19 9.02
CA LEU A 81 -1.68 -10.21 10.07
C LEU A 81 -2.21 -11.60 9.67
N ASP A 82 -3.46 -11.66 9.26
CA ASP A 82 -4.16 -12.87 8.81
C ASP A 82 -4.82 -12.66 7.44
N TYR A 83 -5.41 -13.72 6.86
CA TYR A 83 -6.08 -13.64 5.57
C TYR A 83 -7.38 -12.82 5.56
N ALA A 84 -7.97 -12.63 6.74
CA ALA A 84 -9.13 -11.78 6.96
C ALA A 84 -8.74 -10.30 7.08
N GLU A 85 -7.44 -10.00 7.14
CA GLU A 85 -6.83 -8.69 7.33
C GLU A 85 -7.36 -7.93 8.55
N THR A 86 -7.69 -8.65 9.62
CA THR A 86 -8.31 -8.07 10.82
C THR A 86 -7.42 -7.03 11.50
N ARG A 87 -6.09 -7.19 11.37
CA ARG A 87 -5.08 -6.40 12.08
C ARG A 87 -5.31 -6.40 13.59
N PHE A 88 -5.88 -7.49 14.11
CA PHE A 88 -6.08 -7.71 15.54
C PHE A 88 -5.09 -8.74 16.07
N SER A 89 -4.14 -8.25 16.87
CA SER A 89 -3.24 -9.14 17.59
C SER A 89 -3.88 -9.67 18.86
N LYS A 90 -3.80 -10.98 19.07
CA LYS A 90 -4.17 -11.64 20.33
C LYS A 90 -3.13 -11.48 21.44
N LEU A 91 -2.03 -10.76 21.18
CA LEU A 91 -1.04 -10.44 22.18
C LEU A 91 -1.57 -9.35 23.14
N ASP A 92 -1.32 -9.55 24.43
CA ASP A 92 -1.82 -8.71 25.53
C ASP A 92 -0.75 -8.40 26.59
N GLN A 93 0.52 -8.76 26.35
CA GLN A 93 1.63 -8.40 27.24
C GLN A 93 1.74 -6.88 27.36
N ILE A 94 1.48 -6.14 26.28
CA ILE A 94 1.21 -4.71 26.27
C ILE A 94 -0.31 -4.50 26.37
N ASN A 95 -0.75 -3.84 27.42
CA ASN A 95 -2.17 -3.60 27.70
C ASN A 95 -2.39 -2.23 28.36
N THR A 96 -3.64 -1.90 28.68
CA THR A 96 -4.01 -0.60 29.26
C THR A 96 -3.27 -0.24 30.56
N ASP A 97 -2.79 -1.21 31.33
CA ASP A 97 -2.17 -0.96 32.63
C ASP A 97 -0.68 -0.57 32.50
N ASN A 98 -0.02 -1.10 31.47
CA ASN A 98 1.43 -0.96 31.29
C ASN A 98 1.85 -0.24 30.01
N VAL A 99 0.94 0.10 29.09
CA VAL A 99 1.27 0.81 27.84
C VAL A 99 2.00 2.13 28.08
N LYS A 100 1.75 2.80 29.21
CA LYS A 100 2.50 3.99 29.67
C LYS A 100 4.00 3.77 29.88
N GLN A 101 4.44 2.51 29.97
CA GLN A 101 5.84 2.10 30.12
C GLN A 101 6.50 1.74 28.78
N LEU A 102 5.79 1.90 27.65
CA LEU A 102 6.39 1.74 26.33
C LEU A 102 7.49 2.77 26.13
N GLY A 103 8.62 2.29 25.66
CA GLY A 103 9.74 3.12 25.21
C GLY A 103 10.38 2.52 23.97
N LEU A 104 11.20 3.33 23.29
CA LEU A 104 11.89 2.88 22.09
C LEU A 104 12.86 1.75 22.46
N GLN A 105 12.80 0.65 21.73
CA GLN A 105 13.78 -0.44 21.82
C GLN A 105 14.92 -0.24 20.80
N TRP A 106 14.57 0.08 19.57
CA TRP A 106 15.51 0.37 18.49
C TRP A 106 14.80 1.13 17.37
N SER A 107 15.58 1.76 16.51
CA SER A 107 15.13 2.38 15.28
C SER A 107 16.05 2.02 14.12
N TYR A 108 15.52 1.96 12.90
CA TYR A 108 16.26 1.63 11.69
C TYR A 108 15.97 2.65 10.58
N SER A 109 17.00 3.30 10.03
CA SER A 109 16.83 4.24 8.89
C SER A 109 16.66 3.47 7.58
N LEU A 110 15.55 3.74 6.89
CA LEU A 110 15.24 3.24 5.55
C LEU A 110 15.97 4.03 4.44
N GLY A 111 16.52 5.21 4.76
CA GLY A 111 17.21 6.06 3.80
C GLY A 111 16.32 6.67 2.71
N SER A 112 14.99 6.63 2.89
CA SER A 112 14.02 7.22 1.98
C SER A 112 13.68 8.67 2.35
N GLU A 113 13.33 9.47 1.34
CA GLU A 113 12.92 10.89 1.49
C GLU A 113 11.44 11.11 1.09
N ARG A 114 10.73 10.05 0.72
CA ARG A 114 9.34 10.08 0.25
C ARG A 114 8.44 9.22 1.16
N GLY A 115 7.18 9.04 0.78
CA GLY A 115 6.21 8.29 1.58
C GLY A 115 6.64 6.85 1.89
N VAL A 116 6.35 6.41 3.11
CA VAL A 116 6.51 5.03 3.57
C VAL A 116 5.15 4.54 4.05
N GLU A 117 4.51 3.68 3.25
CA GLU A 117 3.15 3.17 3.50
C GLU A 117 3.14 1.73 4.04
N ALA A 118 4.33 1.14 4.23
CA ALA A 118 4.47 -0.28 4.45
C ALA A 118 4.06 -0.74 5.85
N THR A 119 3.20 -1.76 5.94
CA THR A 119 3.07 -2.56 7.17
C THR A 119 4.23 -3.57 7.21
N PRO A 120 5.08 -3.59 8.25
CA PRO A 120 6.13 -4.61 8.38
C PRO A 120 5.53 -6.00 8.58
N VAL A 121 6.07 -7.01 7.88
CA VAL A 121 5.79 -8.43 8.16
C VAL A 121 6.93 -9.02 8.96
N VAL A 122 6.63 -9.81 9.99
CA VAL A 122 7.63 -10.33 10.94
C VAL A 122 7.36 -11.79 11.24
N VAL A 123 8.37 -12.64 11.07
CA VAL A 123 8.33 -14.07 11.42
C VAL A 123 9.58 -14.43 12.19
N ASP A 124 9.41 -14.93 13.43
CA ASP A 124 10.48 -15.30 14.36
C ASP A 124 11.60 -14.23 14.48
N GLY A 125 11.18 -12.97 14.61
CA GLY A 125 12.07 -11.82 14.76
C GLY A 125 12.84 -11.41 13.50
N ILE A 126 12.43 -11.89 12.32
CA ILE A 126 12.92 -11.41 11.03
C ILE A 126 11.85 -10.52 10.40
N MET A 127 12.13 -9.23 10.29
CA MET A 127 11.23 -8.24 9.73
C MET A 127 11.54 -7.96 8.26
N TYR A 128 10.51 -7.88 7.44
CA TYR A 128 10.57 -7.38 6.07
C TYR A 128 9.65 -6.18 5.90
N VAL A 129 10.17 -5.11 5.35
CA VAL A 129 9.45 -3.83 5.18
C VAL A 129 9.97 -3.10 3.97
N THR A 130 9.09 -2.39 3.27
CA THR A 130 9.48 -1.57 2.12
C THR A 130 9.56 -0.10 2.46
N ALA A 131 10.37 0.59 1.69
CA ALA A 131 10.44 2.04 1.64
C ALA A 131 9.93 2.55 0.28
N SER A 132 10.08 3.86 0.04
CA SER A 132 9.79 4.47 -1.25
C SER A 132 10.59 3.81 -2.38
N TRP A 133 10.09 3.91 -3.61
CA TRP A 133 10.66 3.29 -4.81
C TRP A 133 10.75 1.75 -4.76
N SER A 134 9.90 1.13 -3.94
CA SER A 134 9.79 -0.33 -3.79
C SER A 134 11.08 -1.01 -3.29
N VAL A 135 11.92 -0.27 -2.57
CA VAL A 135 13.12 -0.82 -1.91
C VAL A 135 12.69 -1.68 -0.73
N VAL A 136 13.19 -2.91 -0.65
CA VAL A 136 12.88 -3.89 0.40
C VAL A 136 14.03 -3.96 1.41
N HIS A 137 13.71 -3.93 2.69
CA HIS A 137 14.65 -4.12 3.79
C HIS A 137 14.30 -5.37 4.59
N ALA A 138 15.32 -6.17 4.91
CA ALA A 138 15.23 -7.21 5.92
C ALA A 138 16.01 -6.80 7.17
N ILE A 139 15.42 -6.94 8.34
CA ILE A 139 15.94 -6.44 9.62
C ILE A 139 15.79 -7.54 10.67
N ASP A 140 16.84 -7.78 11.45
CA ASP A 140 16.74 -8.60 12.66
C ASP A 140 16.16 -7.75 13.80
N THR A 141 14.96 -8.09 14.26
CA THR A 141 14.24 -7.30 15.27
C THR A 141 14.83 -7.44 16.66
N ARG A 142 15.73 -8.41 16.89
CA ARG A 142 16.43 -8.57 18.18
C ARG A 142 17.49 -7.50 18.35
N THR A 143 18.08 -7.06 17.24
CA THR A 143 19.21 -6.12 17.24
C THR A 143 18.90 -4.79 16.55
N GLY A 144 17.82 -4.71 15.77
CA GLY A 144 17.49 -3.57 14.92
C GLY A 144 18.45 -3.41 13.72
N LYS A 145 19.27 -4.43 13.42
CA LYS A 145 20.29 -4.37 12.38
C LYS A 145 19.76 -4.89 11.05
N LYS A 146 20.24 -4.26 9.96
CA LYS A 146 20.02 -4.75 8.60
C LYS A 146 20.59 -6.16 8.43
N LEU A 147 19.78 -7.04 7.86
CA LEU A 147 20.21 -8.31 7.30
C LEU A 147 20.60 -8.12 5.82
N TRP A 148 19.69 -7.56 5.02
CA TRP A 148 19.93 -7.21 3.63
C TRP A 148 19.00 -6.08 3.14
N THR A 149 19.31 -5.51 1.98
CA THR A 149 18.45 -4.56 1.27
C THR A 149 18.42 -4.91 -0.21
N PHE A 150 17.25 -4.85 -0.82
CA PHE A 150 17.05 -5.04 -2.25
C PHE A 150 16.45 -3.77 -2.86
N ASP A 151 17.10 -3.20 -3.86
CA ASP A 151 16.61 -2.05 -4.63
C ASP A 151 16.29 -2.51 -6.05
N PRO A 152 15.02 -2.48 -6.48
CA PRO A 152 14.62 -2.92 -7.82
C PRO A 152 15.14 -2.01 -8.94
N LYS A 153 15.75 -0.86 -8.62
CA LYS A 153 16.29 0.11 -9.60
C LYS A 153 15.22 0.70 -10.52
N VAL A 154 14.04 0.98 -9.97
CA VAL A 154 12.97 1.74 -10.67
C VAL A 154 13.55 3.03 -11.23
N ASP A 155 13.33 3.29 -12.51
CA ASP A 155 13.76 4.52 -13.17
C ASP A 155 13.11 5.74 -12.49
N ARG A 156 13.93 6.53 -11.80
CA ARG A 156 13.46 7.68 -11.01
C ARG A 156 12.83 8.74 -11.92
N ALA A 157 13.28 8.87 -13.17
CA ALA A 157 12.70 9.81 -14.12
C ALA A 157 11.25 9.46 -14.50
N LYS A 158 10.79 8.24 -14.20
CA LYS A 158 9.40 7.78 -14.40
C LYS A 158 8.52 7.94 -13.15
N GLY A 159 8.99 8.64 -12.11
CA GLY A 159 8.18 8.94 -10.92
C GLY A 159 6.87 9.69 -11.21
N TYR A 160 6.74 10.34 -12.37
CA TYR A 160 5.49 10.98 -12.80
C TYR A 160 4.39 10.01 -13.25
N ARG A 161 4.69 8.72 -13.43
CA ARG A 161 3.72 7.71 -13.89
C ARG A 161 2.74 7.26 -12.81
N GLY A 162 3.02 7.51 -11.53
CA GLY A 162 2.10 7.23 -10.43
C GLY A 162 1.53 8.52 -9.85
N CYS A 163 0.22 8.50 -9.59
CA CYS A 163 -0.53 9.68 -9.17
C CYS A 163 -0.12 10.21 -7.80
N CYS A 164 0.38 9.32 -6.95
CA CYS A 164 0.09 9.38 -5.53
C CYS A 164 1.33 9.10 -4.68
N ASP A 165 2.49 9.63 -5.11
CA ASP A 165 3.83 9.37 -4.54
C ASP A 165 4.43 8.03 -5.02
N VAL A 166 5.72 7.82 -4.76
CA VAL A 166 6.53 6.66 -5.17
C VAL A 166 6.55 5.62 -4.07
N VAL A 167 5.36 5.24 -3.61
CA VAL A 167 5.10 4.48 -2.39
C VAL A 167 5.06 2.98 -2.63
N ASN A 168 5.15 2.21 -1.55
CA ASN A 168 4.89 0.79 -1.53
C ASN A 168 4.29 0.38 -0.17
N ARG A 169 3.25 -0.46 -0.18
CA ARG A 169 2.49 -0.86 1.02
C ARG A 169 3.05 -2.10 1.73
N GLY A 170 4.05 -2.78 1.17
CA GLY A 170 4.72 -3.88 1.84
C GLY A 170 4.98 -5.06 0.93
N VAL A 171 5.33 -6.18 1.56
CA VAL A 171 5.69 -7.44 0.92
C VAL A 171 4.77 -8.57 1.38
N ALA A 172 4.80 -9.68 0.66
CA ALA A 172 4.27 -10.95 1.14
C ALA A 172 5.39 -11.95 1.45
N LEU A 173 5.14 -12.89 2.35
CA LEU A 173 6.02 -14.02 2.65
C LEU A 173 5.36 -15.33 2.29
N TYR A 174 6.10 -16.22 1.63
CA TYR A 174 5.65 -17.58 1.36
C TYR A 174 6.83 -18.50 1.02
N LYS A 175 6.93 -19.65 1.68
CA LYS A 175 7.91 -20.72 1.43
C LYS A 175 9.33 -20.22 1.16
N GLY A 176 9.85 -19.41 2.07
CA GLY A 176 11.22 -18.91 2.02
C GLY A 176 11.45 -17.75 1.04
N LYS A 177 10.38 -17.19 0.46
CA LYS A 177 10.45 -16.07 -0.48
C LYS A 177 9.72 -14.83 0.05
N VAL A 178 10.26 -13.66 -0.32
CA VAL A 178 9.67 -12.33 -0.12
C VAL A 178 9.18 -11.82 -1.47
N PHE A 179 7.92 -11.41 -1.58
CA PHE A 179 7.33 -10.91 -2.82
C PHE A 179 7.05 -9.43 -2.74
N VAL A 180 7.49 -8.66 -3.75
CA VAL A 180 7.27 -7.21 -3.83
C VAL A 180 6.76 -6.83 -5.22
N GLY A 181 5.74 -5.97 -5.25
CA GLY A 181 5.34 -5.26 -6.45
C GLY A 181 6.19 -3.99 -6.61
N ALA A 182 7.02 -3.94 -7.66
CA ALA A 182 7.84 -2.79 -7.96
C ALA A 182 7.02 -1.70 -8.68
N TYR A 183 7.35 -0.44 -8.40
CA TYR A 183 6.61 0.73 -8.91
C TYR A 183 6.47 0.75 -10.43
N ASP A 184 7.42 0.18 -11.17
CA ASP A 184 7.43 0.11 -12.64
C ASP A 184 6.64 -1.06 -13.23
N GLY A 185 5.85 -1.79 -12.43
CA GLY A 185 4.97 -2.85 -12.91
C GLY A 185 5.52 -4.27 -12.75
N ARG A 186 6.75 -4.43 -12.25
CA ARG A 186 7.32 -5.76 -12.03
C ARG A 186 6.80 -6.41 -10.75
N LEU A 187 6.57 -7.72 -10.77
CA LEU A 187 6.44 -8.54 -9.57
C LEU A 187 7.75 -9.32 -9.39
N ILE A 188 8.32 -9.25 -8.18
CA ILE A 188 9.65 -9.79 -7.90
C ILE A 188 9.58 -10.69 -6.67
N ALA A 189 10.13 -11.90 -6.79
CA ALA A 189 10.37 -12.79 -5.66
C ALA A 189 11.85 -12.78 -5.27
N LEU A 190 12.11 -12.68 -3.97
CA LEU A 190 13.44 -12.64 -3.38
C LEU A 190 13.62 -13.82 -2.43
N ASP A 191 14.81 -14.40 -2.37
CA ASP A 191 15.18 -15.33 -1.29
C ASP A 191 15.17 -14.58 0.04
N ALA A 192 14.40 -15.09 1.02
CA ALA A 192 14.14 -14.38 2.26
C ALA A 192 15.39 -14.21 3.15
N ALA A 193 16.39 -15.08 3.02
CA ALA A 193 17.62 -15.03 3.80
C ALA A 193 18.67 -14.06 3.23
N THR A 194 18.70 -13.89 1.91
CA THR A 194 19.78 -13.16 1.23
C THR A 194 19.32 -11.90 0.49
N GLY A 195 18.04 -11.78 0.18
CA GLY A 195 17.50 -10.71 -0.67
C GLY A 195 17.83 -10.87 -2.15
N SER A 196 18.41 -12.02 -2.55
CA SER A 196 18.74 -12.30 -3.94
C SER A 196 17.47 -12.58 -4.73
N LYS A 197 17.37 -12.04 -5.95
CA LYS A 197 16.22 -12.26 -6.84
C LYS A 197 16.12 -13.74 -7.22
N ALA A 198 15.00 -14.37 -6.87
CA ALA A 198 14.64 -15.72 -7.31
C ALA A 198 14.01 -15.69 -8.70
N TRP A 199 13.06 -14.77 -8.92
CA TRP A 199 12.49 -14.49 -10.23
C TRP A 199 11.93 -13.06 -10.28
N GLU A 200 11.78 -12.49 -11.48
CA GLU A 200 10.98 -11.28 -11.73
C GLU A 200 10.14 -11.46 -12.99
N ILE A 201 8.99 -10.79 -13.04
CA ILE A 201 8.11 -10.76 -14.21
C ILE A 201 7.59 -9.34 -14.42
N ASP A 202 7.41 -8.97 -15.69
CA ASP A 202 6.66 -7.78 -16.06
C ASP A 202 5.16 -8.12 -16.04
N THR A 203 4.39 -7.42 -15.20
CA THR A 203 2.95 -7.67 -15.08
C THR A 203 2.11 -6.86 -16.06
N LEU A 204 2.72 -5.87 -16.73
CA LEU A 204 2.00 -4.88 -17.53
C LEU A 204 1.40 -5.51 -18.79
N ILE A 205 0.17 -5.14 -19.12
CA ILE A 205 -0.48 -5.56 -20.39
C ILE A 205 0.00 -4.74 -21.59
N ASP A 206 0.49 -3.54 -21.33
CA ASP A 206 1.08 -2.62 -22.29
C ASP A 206 1.98 -1.61 -21.56
N HIS A 207 2.86 -0.94 -22.31
CA HIS A 207 3.77 0.09 -21.79
C HIS A 207 3.39 1.51 -22.22
N GLU A 208 2.27 1.64 -22.95
CA GLU A 208 1.74 2.90 -23.46
C GLU A 208 1.01 3.66 -22.34
N HIS A 209 0.23 2.94 -21.53
CA HIS A 209 -0.44 3.49 -20.36
C HIS A 209 0.49 3.55 -19.14
N SER A 210 0.18 4.47 -18.23
CA SER A 210 0.93 4.68 -16.99
C SER A 210 0.47 3.71 -15.89
N TYR A 211 0.78 2.43 -16.04
CA TYR A 211 0.64 1.47 -14.95
C TYR A 211 1.75 1.63 -13.91
N THR A 212 1.39 1.46 -12.64
CA THR A 212 2.33 1.34 -11.52
C THR A 212 1.84 0.29 -10.52
N ILE A 213 2.71 -0.22 -9.63
CA ILE A 213 2.31 -1.06 -8.50
C ILE A 213 2.73 -0.41 -7.19
N THR A 214 1.75 -0.19 -6.30
CA THR A 214 1.95 0.41 -4.97
C THR A 214 1.47 -0.49 -3.84
N GLY A 215 0.45 -1.33 -4.07
CA GLY A 215 -0.08 -2.28 -3.09
C GLY A 215 0.89 -3.42 -2.75
N ALA A 216 0.65 -4.05 -1.59
CA ALA A 216 1.35 -5.26 -1.19
C ALA A 216 0.74 -6.49 -1.88
N PRO A 217 1.54 -7.42 -2.44
CA PRO A 217 1.01 -8.70 -2.93
C PRO A 217 0.38 -9.51 -1.79
N ARG A 218 -0.55 -10.39 -2.11
CA ARG A 218 -1.05 -11.44 -1.19
C ARG A 218 -0.65 -12.81 -1.72
N VAL A 219 -0.41 -13.77 -0.82
CA VAL A 219 -0.07 -15.15 -1.22
C VAL A 219 -0.95 -16.16 -0.51
N PHE A 220 -1.64 -16.99 -1.27
CA PHE A 220 -2.50 -18.07 -0.78
C PHE A 220 -2.47 -19.24 -1.77
N ASN A 221 -2.55 -20.47 -1.27
CA ASN A 221 -2.59 -21.68 -2.09
C ASN A 221 -1.46 -21.74 -3.15
N GLY A 222 -0.27 -21.27 -2.78
CA GLY A 222 0.90 -21.22 -3.67
C GLY A 222 0.83 -20.18 -4.79
N LYS A 223 -0.13 -19.25 -4.77
CA LYS A 223 -0.29 -18.20 -5.77
C LYS A 223 -0.05 -16.82 -5.16
N VAL A 224 0.83 -16.04 -5.76
CA VAL A 224 1.03 -14.62 -5.43
C VAL A 224 0.12 -13.79 -6.33
N VAL A 225 -0.70 -12.93 -5.71
CA VAL A 225 -1.71 -12.11 -6.38
C VAL A 225 -1.41 -10.64 -6.20
N ILE A 226 -1.46 -9.91 -7.31
CA ILE A 226 -1.17 -8.48 -7.35
C ILE A 226 -2.04 -7.79 -8.42
N GLY A 227 -2.46 -6.56 -8.13
CA GLY A 227 -3.09 -5.66 -9.09
C GLY A 227 -2.14 -4.53 -9.52
N ASN A 228 -2.69 -3.38 -9.88
CA ASN A 228 -1.95 -2.20 -10.33
C ASN A 228 -2.75 -0.92 -10.03
N GLY A 229 -2.10 0.23 -10.15
CA GLY A 229 -2.70 1.56 -10.23
C GLY A 229 -2.50 2.20 -11.61
N GLY A 230 -3.10 3.38 -11.82
CA GLY A 230 -2.99 4.14 -13.07
C GLY A 230 -4.30 4.74 -13.59
N ALA A 231 -5.41 4.63 -12.84
CA ALA A 231 -6.73 5.11 -13.30
C ALA A 231 -6.75 6.62 -13.58
N GLU A 232 -5.93 7.40 -12.87
CA GLU A 232 -5.80 8.85 -13.08
C GLU A 232 -5.26 9.21 -14.47
N TYR A 233 -4.49 8.31 -15.08
CA TYR A 233 -3.86 8.49 -16.39
C TYR A 233 -4.67 7.83 -17.51
N GLY A 234 -5.57 6.92 -17.18
CA GLY A 234 -6.18 6.01 -18.15
C GLY A 234 -5.42 4.69 -18.17
N ALA A 235 -6.03 3.67 -17.56
CA ALA A 235 -5.49 2.32 -17.48
C ALA A 235 -6.66 1.35 -17.34
N ARG A 236 -6.53 0.14 -17.89
CA ARG A 236 -7.53 -0.92 -17.72
C ARG A 236 -7.16 -1.76 -16.51
N GLY A 237 -7.98 -1.72 -15.47
CA GLY A 237 -7.73 -2.45 -14.23
C GLY A 237 -7.77 -3.96 -14.42
N TYR A 238 -6.87 -4.65 -13.71
CA TYR A 238 -6.84 -6.11 -13.61
C TYR A 238 -6.16 -6.55 -12.34
N VAL A 239 -6.36 -7.82 -11.99
CA VAL A 239 -5.64 -8.55 -10.94
C VAL A 239 -5.12 -9.85 -11.53
N THR A 240 -3.88 -10.21 -11.18
CA THR A 240 -3.20 -11.39 -11.73
C THR A 240 -2.66 -12.26 -10.62
N ALA A 241 -2.86 -13.57 -10.73
CA ALA A 241 -2.19 -14.55 -9.91
C ALA A 241 -1.04 -15.20 -10.66
N TYR A 242 0.07 -15.37 -9.98
CA TYR A 242 1.26 -16.07 -10.45
C TYR A 242 1.61 -17.19 -9.49
N ASP A 243 2.15 -18.29 -9.99
CA ASP A 243 2.71 -19.34 -9.17
C ASP A 243 3.88 -18.78 -8.33
N ALA A 244 3.81 -18.96 -7.01
CA ALA A 244 4.76 -18.35 -6.07
C ALA A 244 6.18 -18.91 -6.23
N GLU A 245 6.33 -20.13 -6.74
CA GLU A 245 7.65 -20.75 -6.94
C GLU A 245 8.32 -20.25 -8.21
N THR A 246 7.57 -20.19 -9.32
CA THR A 246 8.12 -20.02 -10.66
C THR A 246 7.82 -18.66 -11.31
N GLY A 247 6.88 -17.89 -10.77
CA GLY A 247 6.40 -16.64 -11.37
C GLY A 247 5.51 -16.82 -12.60
N LYS A 248 5.15 -18.06 -12.97
CA LYS A 248 4.27 -18.33 -14.11
C LYS A 248 2.87 -17.80 -13.83
N GLN A 249 2.28 -17.08 -14.79
CA GLN A 249 0.90 -16.61 -14.66
C GLN A 249 -0.05 -17.80 -14.55
N ALA A 250 -0.83 -17.85 -13.47
CA ALA A 250 -1.86 -18.85 -13.24
C ALA A 250 -3.19 -18.40 -13.86
N TRP A 251 -3.61 -17.18 -13.55
CA TRP A 251 -4.82 -16.56 -14.11
C TRP A 251 -4.74 -15.03 -14.04
N ARG A 252 -5.55 -14.36 -14.86
CA ARG A 252 -5.78 -12.91 -14.82
C ARG A 252 -7.27 -12.64 -14.92
N TRP A 253 -7.76 -11.70 -14.13
CA TRP A 253 -9.12 -11.19 -14.21
C TRP A 253 -9.09 -9.67 -14.42
N PHE A 254 -9.80 -9.19 -15.45
CA PHE A 254 -9.96 -7.75 -15.71
C PHE A 254 -11.12 -7.20 -14.91
N THR A 255 -10.99 -5.97 -14.41
CA THR A 255 -12.04 -5.34 -13.59
C THR A 255 -13.07 -4.58 -14.43
N VAL A 256 -12.73 -4.24 -15.68
CA VAL A 256 -13.61 -3.53 -16.62
C VAL A 256 -13.50 -4.13 -18.03
N PRO A 257 -14.60 -4.09 -18.82
CA PRO A 257 -14.60 -4.65 -20.17
C PRO A 257 -13.67 -3.88 -21.11
N GLY A 258 -13.06 -4.60 -22.06
CA GLY A 258 -12.23 -4.02 -23.11
C GLY A 258 -13.05 -3.46 -24.26
N ASP A 259 -12.44 -3.41 -25.44
CA ASP A 259 -13.13 -3.06 -26.70
C ASP A 259 -14.24 -4.09 -26.97
N PRO A 260 -15.52 -3.68 -26.98
CA PRO A 260 -16.66 -4.60 -27.12
C PRO A 260 -16.76 -5.21 -28.53
N SER A 261 -15.94 -4.76 -29.50
CA SER A 261 -15.82 -5.39 -30.81
C SER A 261 -14.89 -6.61 -30.81
N LYS A 262 -14.12 -6.83 -29.74
CA LYS A 262 -13.22 -7.98 -29.56
C LYS A 262 -13.85 -9.05 -28.68
N PRO A 263 -13.38 -10.31 -28.75
CA PRO A 263 -13.81 -11.35 -27.81
C PRO A 263 -13.53 -10.94 -26.36
N PHE A 264 -14.52 -11.13 -25.49
CA PHE A 264 -14.36 -10.93 -24.05
C PHE A 264 -13.51 -12.03 -23.43
N GLU A 265 -12.73 -11.69 -22.41
CA GLU A 265 -11.88 -12.65 -21.71
C GLU A 265 -12.68 -13.68 -20.91
N ASP A 266 -13.85 -13.30 -20.41
CA ASP A 266 -14.80 -14.17 -19.70
C ASP A 266 -16.24 -13.61 -19.74
N GLU A 267 -17.21 -14.41 -19.26
CA GLU A 267 -18.63 -14.06 -19.16
C GLU A 267 -18.89 -12.82 -18.27
N SER A 268 -18.02 -12.56 -17.28
CA SER A 268 -18.15 -11.41 -16.40
C SER A 268 -17.85 -10.11 -17.16
N MET A 269 -16.90 -10.12 -18.11
CA MET A 269 -16.60 -8.99 -18.99
C MET A 269 -17.70 -8.75 -20.01
N GLU A 270 -18.28 -9.81 -20.59
CA GLU A 270 -19.44 -9.67 -21.48
C GLU A 270 -20.64 -9.05 -20.75
N ARG A 271 -20.91 -9.50 -19.52
CA ARG A 271 -21.98 -8.92 -18.69
C ARG A 271 -21.67 -7.46 -18.33
N ALA A 272 -20.43 -7.17 -17.95
CA ALA A 272 -20.02 -5.83 -17.57
C ALA A 272 -20.17 -4.85 -18.73
N ALA A 273 -19.81 -5.23 -19.96
CA ALA A 273 -19.91 -4.38 -21.15
C ALA A 273 -21.31 -3.80 -21.39
N LYS A 274 -22.38 -4.52 -20.99
CA LYS A 274 -23.78 -4.04 -21.08
C LYS A 274 -24.09 -2.84 -20.18
N THR A 275 -23.20 -2.53 -19.24
CA THR A 275 -23.33 -1.40 -18.30
C THR A 275 -22.48 -0.18 -18.69
N TRP A 276 -21.88 -0.21 -19.90
CA TRP A 276 -21.08 0.87 -20.45
C TRP A 276 -21.64 1.33 -21.79
N ASP A 277 -21.59 2.64 -22.04
CA ASP A 277 -22.00 3.23 -23.30
C ASP A 277 -20.81 3.30 -24.29
N PRO A 278 -20.85 2.55 -25.41
CA PRO A 278 -19.74 2.49 -26.35
C PRO A 278 -19.51 3.80 -27.10
N ALA A 279 -20.45 4.76 -27.06
CA ALA A 279 -20.24 6.10 -27.60
C ALA A 279 -19.06 6.82 -26.93
N GLY A 280 -18.77 6.51 -25.67
CA GLY A 280 -17.63 7.05 -24.93
C GLY A 280 -16.27 6.43 -25.29
N LYS A 281 -16.26 5.31 -26.05
CA LYS A 281 -15.04 4.56 -26.39
C LYS A 281 -14.13 4.30 -25.19
N TRP A 282 -14.71 3.91 -24.05
CA TRP A 282 -14.04 3.81 -22.75
C TRP A 282 -12.72 3.02 -22.79
N TRP A 283 -12.64 2.01 -23.66
CA TRP A 283 -11.49 1.13 -23.82
C TRP A 283 -10.23 1.83 -24.33
N ILE A 284 -10.35 3.00 -24.98
CA ILE A 284 -9.19 3.78 -25.43
C ILE A 284 -8.44 4.38 -24.23
N ASN A 285 -9.18 4.87 -23.22
CA ASN A 285 -8.62 5.39 -21.97
C ASN A 285 -8.52 4.32 -20.88
N GLY A 286 -8.72 3.05 -21.23
CA GLY A 286 -8.68 1.89 -20.34
C GLY A 286 -9.90 1.70 -19.43
N GLY A 287 -10.73 2.71 -19.20
CA GLY A 287 -11.96 2.63 -18.39
C GLY A 287 -11.75 2.65 -16.87
N GLY A 288 -10.55 2.39 -16.36
CA GLY A 288 -10.20 2.46 -14.94
C GLY A 288 -10.37 1.13 -14.21
N GLY A 289 -10.84 1.19 -12.97
CA GLY A 289 -11.12 0.01 -12.13
C GLY A 289 -9.86 -0.64 -11.57
N THR A 290 -8.76 0.07 -11.48
CA THR A 290 -7.46 -0.48 -11.04
C THR A 290 -7.54 -1.02 -9.60
N ALA A 291 -7.04 -2.24 -9.38
CA ALA A 291 -7.08 -2.94 -8.09
C ALA A 291 -5.79 -2.71 -7.30
N TRP A 292 -5.60 -1.49 -6.80
CA TRP A 292 -4.27 -1.01 -6.37
C TRP A 292 -3.90 -1.27 -4.90
N ASP A 293 -4.80 -1.84 -4.07
CA ASP A 293 -4.53 -2.06 -2.65
C ASP A 293 -5.15 -3.34 -2.06
N THR A 294 -6.43 -3.32 -1.66
CA THR A 294 -7.01 -4.44 -0.90
C THR A 294 -7.22 -5.72 -1.74
N ILE A 295 -6.73 -6.83 -1.19
CA ILE A 295 -7.02 -8.20 -1.64
C ILE A 295 -7.07 -9.04 -0.37
N THR A 296 -8.20 -9.69 -0.06
CA THR A 296 -8.33 -10.58 1.10
C THR A 296 -8.71 -12.00 0.66
N PHE A 297 -8.60 -12.98 1.56
CA PHE A 297 -8.83 -14.39 1.24
C PHE A 297 -9.62 -15.08 2.35
N ASP A 298 -10.67 -15.81 1.98
CA ASP A 298 -11.35 -16.75 2.88
C ASP A 298 -10.97 -18.19 2.49
N PRO A 299 -10.16 -18.89 3.31
CA PRO A 299 -9.75 -20.26 3.01
C PRO A 299 -10.90 -21.28 3.11
N GLU A 300 -11.96 -21.00 3.87
CA GLU A 300 -13.12 -21.91 3.99
C GLU A 300 -13.98 -21.87 2.71
N LEU A 301 -14.12 -20.68 2.13
CA LEU A 301 -14.90 -20.46 0.91
C LEU A 301 -14.07 -20.63 -0.37
N ASN A 302 -12.73 -20.66 -0.24
CA ASN A 302 -11.79 -20.61 -1.35
C ASN A 302 -12.05 -19.42 -2.30
N LEU A 303 -12.42 -18.28 -1.71
CA LEU A 303 -12.71 -17.02 -2.40
C LEU A 303 -11.69 -15.97 -2.01
N ILE A 304 -11.27 -15.20 -3.01
CA ILE A 304 -10.52 -13.97 -2.80
C ILE A 304 -11.48 -12.80 -3.02
N TYR A 305 -11.29 -11.73 -2.28
CA TYR A 305 -12.07 -10.52 -2.41
C TYR A 305 -11.16 -9.38 -2.83
N VAL A 306 -11.52 -8.72 -3.92
CA VAL A 306 -10.74 -7.66 -4.54
C VAL A 306 -11.57 -6.38 -4.50
N GLY A 307 -10.96 -5.30 -4.01
CA GLY A 307 -11.52 -3.96 -4.14
C GLY A 307 -11.10 -3.33 -5.47
N THR A 308 -12.06 -2.79 -6.22
CA THR A 308 -11.80 -2.18 -7.54
C THR A 308 -11.83 -0.66 -7.49
N GLY A 309 -11.03 -0.03 -8.36
CA GLY A 309 -10.83 1.41 -8.37
C GLY A 309 -11.94 2.23 -9.03
N ASN A 310 -11.67 3.52 -9.12
CA ASN A 310 -12.41 4.57 -9.82
C ASN A 310 -12.35 4.42 -11.34
N GLY A 311 -13.24 5.11 -12.05
CA GLY A 311 -13.28 5.11 -13.51
C GLY A 311 -12.22 6.01 -14.18
N SER A 312 -11.90 5.71 -15.44
CA SER A 312 -10.99 6.51 -16.29
C SER A 312 -11.66 6.94 -17.60
N PRO A 313 -11.85 8.25 -17.86
CA PRO A 313 -11.66 9.36 -16.91
C PRO A 313 -12.60 9.25 -15.70
N TRP A 314 -12.39 10.05 -14.66
CA TRP A 314 -13.30 10.08 -13.50
C TRP A 314 -14.72 10.50 -13.93
N ALA A 315 -14.82 11.52 -14.80
CA ALA A 315 -16.07 12.06 -15.27
C ALA A 315 -16.89 11.04 -16.09
N ARG A 316 -18.01 10.56 -15.53
CA ARG A 316 -18.84 9.53 -16.16
C ARG A 316 -19.46 10.00 -17.48
N HIS A 317 -19.86 11.26 -17.59
CA HIS A 317 -20.46 11.79 -18.82
C HIS A 317 -19.50 11.79 -20.02
N LEU A 318 -18.18 11.76 -19.77
CA LEU A 318 -17.16 11.60 -20.81
C LEU A 318 -16.84 10.12 -21.04
N ARG A 319 -16.76 9.32 -19.97
CA ARG A 319 -16.41 7.90 -20.01
C ARG A 319 -17.51 7.01 -20.60
N SER A 320 -18.77 7.33 -20.30
CA SER A 320 -19.97 6.55 -20.62
C SER A 320 -21.17 7.50 -20.76
N PRO A 321 -21.30 8.19 -21.90
CA PRO A 321 -22.16 9.38 -22.07
C PRO A 321 -23.63 9.19 -21.70
N SER A 322 -24.22 8.05 -22.07
CA SER A 322 -25.61 7.72 -21.78
C SER A 322 -25.82 7.14 -20.37
N GLY A 323 -24.78 7.14 -19.52
CA GLY A 323 -24.82 6.59 -18.17
C GLY A 323 -24.35 5.14 -18.09
N GLY A 324 -25.12 4.27 -17.43
CA GLY A 324 -24.71 2.91 -17.06
C GLY A 324 -23.90 2.81 -15.76
N ASP A 325 -24.03 1.67 -15.08
CA ASP A 325 -23.38 1.39 -13.78
C ASP A 325 -21.85 1.24 -13.90
N ASN A 326 -21.33 1.00 -15.11
CA ASN A 326 -19.91 0.85 -15.42
C ASN A 326 -19.23 -0.23 -14.56
N LEU A 327 -19.73 -1.45 -14.62
CA LEU A 327 -19.16 -2.58 -13.90
C LEU A 327 -17.74 -2.92 -14.39
N TYR A 328 -16.81 -3.32 -13.53
CA TYR A 328 -16.89 -3.46 -12.07
C TYR A 328 -16.16 -2.32 -11.36
N LEU A 329 -16.33 -1.06 -11.77
CA LEU A 329 -15.79 0.08 -11.02
C LEU A 329 -16.35 0.12 -9.60
N ALA A 330 -15.56 0.64 -8.65
CA ALA A 330 -15.98 0.93 -7.27
C ALA A 330 -16.80 -0.21 -6.63
N SER A 331 -16.23 -1.42 -6.68
CA SER A 331 -16.89 -2.65 -6.27
C SER A 331 -16.01 -3.49 -5.35
N ILE A 332 -16.66 -4.28 -4.51
CA ILE A 332 -16.10 -5.49 -3.92
C ILE A 332 -16.42 -6.63 -4.88
N VAL A 333 -15.41 -7.40 -5.29
CA VAL A 333 -15.56 -8.54 -6.21
C VAL A 333 -15.00 -9.79 -5.58
N ALA A 334 -15.78 -10.87 -5.56
CA ALA A 334 -15.31 -12.19 -5.17
C ALA A 334 -14.91 -13.01 -6.39
N LEU A 335 -13.70 -13.58 -6.35
CA LEU A 335 -13.18 -14.50 -7.36
C LEU A 335 -12.82 -15.83 -6.72
N ASN A 336 -12.98 -16.92 -7.45
CA ASN A 336 -12.42 -18.20 -7.04
C ASN A 336 -10.88 -18.11 -7.00
N ALA A 337 -10.27 -18.46 -5.86
CA ALA A 337 -8.84 -18.23 -5.63
C ALA A 337 -7.93 -19.01 -6.59
N ASP A 338 -8.36 -20.18 -7.06
CA ASP A 338 -7.56 -21.06 -7.90
C ASP A 338 -7.61 -20.72 -9.38
N THR A 339 -8.75 -20.20 -9.85
CA THR A 339 -9.03 -20.01 -11.28
C THR A 339 -9.19 -18.55 -11.68
N GLY A 340 -9.38 -17.64 -10.73
CA GLY A 340 -9.72 -16.24 -11.01
C GLY A 340 -11.14 -16.04 -11.53
N LYS A 341 -11.96 -17.11 -11.61
CA LYS A 341 -13.33 -17.03 -12.12
C LYS A 341 -14.19 -16.18 -11.20
N TYR A 342 -14.90 -15.23 -11.79
CA TYR A 342 -15.91 -14.41 -11.12
C TYR A 342 -16.94 -15.26 -10.36
N ALA A 343 -17.18 -14.92 -9.08
CA ALA A 343 -18.22 -15.53 -8.26
C ALA A 343 -19.40 -14.56 -8.06
N TRP A 344 -19.14 -13.40 -7.44
CA TRP A 344 -20.15 -12.38 -7.19
C TRP A 344 -19.49 -10.99 -7.06
N HIS A 345 -20.29 -9.92 -7.02
CA HIS A 345 -19.82 -8.58 -6.68
C HIS A 345 -20.90 -7.80 -5.93
N TYR A 346 -20.48 -6.77 -5.20
CA TYR A 346 -21.31 -5.67 -4.72
C TYR A 346 -20.68 -4.36 -5.16
N GLN A 347 -21.42 -3.53 -5.90
CA GLN A 347 -20.93 -2.24 -6.38
C GLN A 347 -21.32 -1.13 -5.39
N GLU A 348 -20.31 -0.54 -4.74
CA GLU A 348 -20.50 0.47 -3.71
C GLU A 348 -20.81 1.84 -4.32
N THR A 349 -20.22 2.17 -5.47
CA THR A 349 -20.50 3.45 -6.16
C THR A 349 -20.83 3.22 -7.63
N PRO A 350 -22.09 2.86 -7.98
CA PRO A 350 -22.51 2.69 -9.36
C PRO A 350 -22.25 3.93 -10.21
N GLY A 351 -21.63 3.73 -11.37
CA GLY A 351 -21.25 4.81 -12.27
C GLY A 351 -20.40 5.87 -11.56
N ASP A 352 -19.33 5.46 -10.86
CA ASP A 352 -18.39 6.37 -10.18
C ASP A 352 -18.07 7.61 -11.03
N ASN A 353 -18.04 8.77 -10.37
CA ASN A 353 -17.83 10.07 -11.00
C ASN A 353 -16.83 10.95 -10.22
N TRP A 354 -16.35 10.52 -9.05
CA TRP A 354 -15.71 11.41 -8.07
C TRP A 354 -14.38 10.87 -7.55
N ASP A 355 -13.77 9.92 -8.27
CA ASP A 355 -12.62 9.15 -7.79
C ASP A 355 -12.97 8.35 -6.51
N TYR A 356 -14.15 7.73 -6.48
CA TYR A 356 -14.57 6.87 -5.37
C TYR A 356 -14.18 5.43 -5.65
N THR A 357 -12.93 5.12 -5.35
CA THR A 357 -12.41 3.75 -5.31
C THR A 357 -13.10 2.92 -4.23
N SER A 358 -13.12 1.61 -4.43
CA SER A 358 -13.45 0.59 -3.43
C SER A 358 -12.23 -0.28 -3.07
N THR A 359 -11.04 0.27 -3.22
CA THR A 359 -9.76 -0.41 -2.99
C THR A 359 -9.27 -0.34 -1.55
N GLN A 360 -9.99 0.39 -0.69
CA GLN A 360 -9.64 0.58 0.72
C GLN A 360 -9.56 -0.77 1.45
N PRO A 361 -8.73 -0.91 2.49
CA PRO A 361 -8.57 -2.19 3.18
C PRO A 361 -9.90 -2.73 3.71
N MET A 362 -10.34 -3.88 3.20
CA MET A 362 -11.51 -4.60 3.70
C MET A 362 -11.12 -5.59 4.81
N ILE A 363 -12.06 -5.89 5.71
CA ILE A 363 -11.87 -6.86 6.79
C ILE A 363 -12.92 -7.97 6.69
N LEU A 364 -12.51 -9.23 6.78
CA LEU A 364 -13.43 -10.35 6.92
C LEU A 364 -13.71 -10.58 8.41
N ALA A 365 -14.99 -10.69 8.78
CA ALA A 365 -15.40 -10.90 10.17
C ALA A 365 -16.61 -11.82 10.27
N ASP A 366 -16.75 -12.50 11.39
CA ASP A 366 -17.97 -13.23 11.75
C ASP A 366 -18.70 -12.42 12.82
N LEU A 367 -19.88 -11.90 12.48
CA LEU A 367 -20.69 -11.04 13.36
C LEU A 367 -22.03 -11.69 13.67
N THR A 368 -22.63 -11.32 14.80
CA THR A 368 -24.05 -11.61 15.07
C THR A 368 -24.89 -10.41 14.66
N ILE A 369 -25.71 -10.55 13.63
CA ILE A 369 -26.59 -9.50 13.09
C ILE A 369 -28.02 -10.03 13.12
N ASP A 370 -28.94 -9.28 13.71
CA ASP A 370 -30.34 -9.70 13.94
C ASP A 370 -30.45 -11.07 14.62
N GLY A 371 -29.56 -11.33 15.59
CA GLY A 371 -29.50 -12.59 16.34
C GLY A 371 -28.96 -13.79 15.54
N LYS A 372 -28.45 -13.59 14.32
CA LYS A 372 -27.92 -14.67 13.46
C LYS A 372 -26.42 -14.49 13.21
N PRO A 373 -25.62 -15.56 13.24
CA PRO A 373 -24.23 -15.50 12.82
C PRO A 373 -24.15 -15.24 11.32
N ARG A 374 -23.31 -14.27 10.92
CA ARG A 374 -23.10 -13.86 9.53
C ARG A 374 -21.61 -13.77 9.24
N LYS A 375 -21.22 -14.35 8.11
CA LYS A 375 -19.88 -14.23 7.54
C LYS A 375 -19.85 -12.96 6.68
N VAL A 376 -19.19 -11.90 7.13
CA VAL A 376 -19.26 -10.58 6.49
C VAL A 376 -17.91 -10.06 6.01
N ILE A 377 -17.97 -9.12 5.08
CA ILE A 377 -16.94 -8.13 4.77
C ILE A 377 -17.36 -6.80 5.40
N LEU A 378 -16.42 -6.18 6.10
CA LEU A 378 -16.51 -4.82 6.63
C LEU A 378 -15.64 -3.92 5.75
N HIS A 379 -16.20 -2.84 5.24
CA HIS A 379 -15.48 -1.98 4.30
C HIS A 379 -15.91 -0.52 4.41
N ALA A 380 -14.95 0.40 4.39
CA ALA A 380 -15.17 1.84 4.48
C ALA A 380 -14.45 2.54 3.31
N PRO A 381 -14.98 2.50 2.09
CA PRO A 381 -14.33 3.10 0.92
C PRO A 381 -14.32 4.64 0.97
N LYS A 382 -13.69 5.25 -0.04
CA LYS A 382 -13.58 6.72 -0.19
C LYS A 382 -14.92 7.45 -0.10
N ASN A 383 -16.02 6.81 -0.53
CA ASN A 383 -17.34 7.45 -0.66
C ASN A 383 -18.00 7.86 0.67
N GLY A 384 -17.43 7.47 1.82
CA GLY A 384 -17.88 7.91 3.15
C GLY A 384 -18.95 7.06 3.80
N PHE A 385 -19.30 5.91 3.22
CA PHE A 385 -20.20 4.92 3.81
C PHE A 385 -19.43 3.72 4.34
N PHE A 386 -19.89 3.17 5.47
CA PHE A 386 -19.40 1.93 6.05
C PHE A 386 -20.33 0.78 5.68
N PHE A 387 -19.82 -0.18 4.93
CA PHE A 387 -20.57 -1.32 4.41
C PHE A 387 -20.36 -2.57 5.25
N VAL A 388 -21.44 -3.31 5.42
CA VAL A 388 -21.42 -4.71 5.85
C VAL A 388 -22.06 -5.53 4.74
N ILE A 389 -21.28 -6.45 4.16
CA ILE A 389 -21.68 -7.29 3.01
C ILE A 389 -21.53 -8.75 3.40
N ASP A 390 -22.47 -9.61 3.02
CA ASP A 390 -22.31 -11.06 3.22
C ASP A 390 -21.21 -11.58 2.28
N ARG A 391 -20.14 -12.15 2.83
CA ARG A 391 -19.00 -12.59 2.03
C ARG A 391 -19.22 -13.94 1.36
N THR A 392 -20.34 -14.61 1.61
CA THR A 392 -20.64 -15.89 0.96
C THR A 392 -21.27 -15.68 -0.43
N ASP A 393 -22.07 -14.63 -0.60
CA ASP A 393 -22.86 -14.40 -1.82
C ASP A 393 -22.95 -12.94 -2.28
N GLY A 394 -22.27 -12.01 -1.59
CA GLY A 394 -22.22 -10.59 -1.94
C GLY A 394 -23.48 -9.81 -1.59
N LYS A 395 -24.42 -10.38 -0.84
CA LYS A 395 -25.65 -9.68 -0.46
C LYS A 395 -25.35 -8.51 0.47
N PHE A 396 -25.94 -7.36 0.13
CA PHE A 396 -25.99 -6.20 0.99
C PHE A 396 -26.62 -6.54 2.35
N ILE A 397 -25.99 -6.10 3.45
CA ILE A 397 -26.58 -6.18 4.80
C ILE A 397 -26.90 -4.78 5.31
N SER A 398 -25.92 -3.86 5.30
CA SER A 398 -26.15 -2.47 5.72
C SER A 398 -25.09 -1.51 5.18
N ALA A 399 -25.46 -0.23 5.09
CA ALA A 399 -24.54 0.88 4.84
C ALA A 399 -24.97 2.13 5.61
N LYS A 400 -24.01 2.83 6.21
CA LYS A 400 -24.25 4.12 6.86
C LYS A 400 -23.05 5.03 6.70
N ASN A 401 -23.29 6.32 6.49
CA ASN A 401 -22.22 7.30 6.36
C ASN A 401 -21.49 7.50 7.70
N PHE A 402 -20.16 7.36 7.70
CA PHE A 402 -19.30 7.54 8.89
C PHE A 402 -18.66 8.94 8.95
N VAL A 403 -18.84 9.73 7.89
CA VAL A 403 -18.58 11.17 7.83
C VAL A 403 -19.77 11.87 7.17
N GLU A 404 -19.75 13.20 7.15
CA GLU A 404 -20.65 13.96 6.29
C GLU A 404 -20.36 13.66 4.80
N VAL A 405 -21.42 13.50 4.02
CA VAL A 405 -21.37 13.22 2.57
C VAL A 405 -22.48 14.01 1.88
N ASN A 406 -22.27 14.41 0.63
CA ASN A 406 -23.27 15.18 -0.13
C ASN A 406 -23.63 14.60 -1.51
N TRP A 407 -22.97 13.52 -1.91
CA TRP A 407 -23.21 12.83 -3.18
C TRP A 407 -24.40 11.86 -3.13
N ALA A 408 -24.75 11.36 -1.93
CA ALA A 408 -25.89 10.49 -1.68
C ALA A 408 -26.47 10.76 -0.29
N THR A 409 -27.77 10.49 -0.13
CA THR A 409 -28.50 10.66 1.14
C THR A 409 -28.58 9.38 1.98
N GLY A 410 -28.26 8.23 1.38
CA GLY A 410 -28.36 6.91 2.00
C GLY A 410 -28.26 5.79 0.97
N TYR A 411 -28.56 4.56 1.40
CA TYR A 411 -28.70 3.38 0.54
C TYR A 411 -30.11 2.83 0.66
N ASP A 412 -30.69 2.39 -0.45
CA ASP A 412 -32.02 1.79 -0.51
C ASP A 412 -32.02 0.32 -0.03
N ALA A 413 -33.21 -0.30 -0.01
CA ALA A 413 -33.37 -1.69 0.41
C ALA A 413 -32.67 -2.71 -0.51
N ASN A 414 -32.30 -2.31 -1.73
CA ASN A 414 -31.55 -3.14 -2.67
C ASN A 414 -30.03 -2.92 -2.57
N GLY A 415 -29.57 -2.08 -1.64
CA GLY A 415 -28.16 -1.73 -1.49
C GLY A 415 -27.65 -0.81 -2.60
N ARG A 416 -28.51 0.03 -3.19
CA ARG A 416 -28.09 1.07 -4.15
C ARG A 416 -28.10 2.46 -3.48
N PRO A 417 -27.14 3.35 -3.79
CA PRO A 417 -27.14 4.69 -3.23
C PRO A 417 -28.32 5.51 -3.75
N ILE A 418 -28.92 6.30 -2.84
CA ILE A 418 -29.92 7.32 -3.17
C ILE A 418 -29.15 8.61 -3.46
N GLU A 419 -28.73 8.74 -4.71
CA GLU A 419 -27.82 9.81 -5.15
C GLU A 419 -28.48 11.19 -5.15
N ASN A 420 -27.68 12.20 -4.85
CA ASN A 420 -28.00 13.60 -5.07
C ASN A 420 -27.76 13.93 -6.55
N PRO A 421 -28.80 14.30 -7.35
CA PRO A 421 -28.63 14.61 -8.76
C PRO A 421 -27.64 15.76 -9.03
N GLU A 422 -27.51 16.72 -8.10
CA GLU A 422 -26.58 17.84 -8.25
C GLU A 422 -25.12 17.38 -8.30
N ALA A 423 -24.78 16.28 -7.63
CA ALA A 423 -23.43 15.72 -7.61
C ALA A 423 -22.99 15.17 -8.98
N ARG A 424 -23.93 14.92 -9.91
CA ARG A 424 -23.67 14.41 -11.26
C ARG A 424 -23.71 15.47 -12.36
N SER A 425 -24.05 16.72 -12.04
CA SER A 425 -24.19 17.78 -13.05
C SER A 425 -22.83 18.11 -13.67
N PRO A 426 -22.59 17.86 -14.98
CA PRO A 426 -21.32 18.21 -15.63
C PRO A 426 -21.21 19.72 -15.94
N ASP A 427 -22.29 20.47 -15.74
CA ASP A 427 -22.38 21.90 -16.05
C ASP A 427 -22.17 22.82 -14.86
N LYS A 428 -22.06 22.26 -13.64
CA LYS A 428 -21.95 23.03 -12.41
C LYS A 428 -20.75 22.55 -11.61
N SER A 429 -20.04 23.50 -11.01
CA SER A 429 -19.03 23.20 -9.99
C SER A 429 -19.70 22.59 -8.76
N PHE A 430 -19.10 21.55 -8.20
CA PHE A 430 -19.63 20.82 -7.05
C PHE A 430 -18.53 20.60 -6.02
N ASP A 431 -18.76 21.02 -4.77
CA ASP A 431 -17.89 20.66 -3.65
C ASP A 431 -18.08 19.17 -3.38
N ALA A 432 -17.11 18.35 -3.78
CA ALA A 432 -17.21 16.91 -3.66
C ALA A 432 -16.88 16.49 -2.22
N ILE A 433 -17.88 15.99 -1.49
CA ILE A 433 -17.71 15.47 -0.13
C ILE A 433 -18.10 13.98 -0.13
N PRO A 434 -17.15 13.05 0.10
CA PRO A 434 -15.79 13.28 0.61
C PRO A 434 -14.72 13.75 -0.39
N GLY A 435 -14.97 13.62 -1.70
CA GLY A 435 -14.02 14.00 -2.76
C GLY A 435 -12.89 12.98 -2.99
N PRO A 436 -11.93 13.27 -3.90
CA PRO A 436 -10.94 12.30 -4.39
C PRO A 436 -10.00 11.71 -3.32
N TYR A 437 -9.69 12.50 -2.29
CA TYR A 437 -8.90 12.01 -1.14
C TYR A 437 -9.67 10.99 -0.29
N GLY A 438 -11.00 10.98 -0.39
CA GLY A 438 -11.90 10.06 0.29
C GLY A 438 -12.08 10.33 1.77
N ALA A 439 -13.20 9.84 2.31
CA ALA A 439 -13.46 9.83 3.75
C ALA A 439 -12.51 8.89 4.51
N HIS A 440 -12.15 7.80 3.86
CA HIS A 440 -11.09 6.87 4.26
C HIS A 440 -10.38 6.44 2.98
N ASN A 441 -9.06 6.32 3.05
CA ASN A 441 -8.22 5.97 1.91
C ASN A 441 -7.46 4.68 2.27
N TRP A 442 -6.29 4.45 1.70
CA TRP A 442 -5.52 3.22 1.88
C TRP A 442 -5.02 2.95 3.31
N HIS A 443 -5.01 3.95 4.19
CA HIS A 443 -4.53 3.85 5.58
C HIS A 443 -5.30 2.76 6.34
N PRO A 444 -4.73 1.61 6.70
CA PRO A 444 -5.53 0.48 7.14
C PRO A 444 -6.41 0.73 8.37
N MET A 445 -7.65 0.25 8.33
CA MET A 445 -8.49 0.07 9.52
C MET A 445 -8.19 -1.28 10.21
N SER A 446 -8.63 -1.44 11.46
CA SER A 446 -8.48 -2.70 12.21
C SER A 446 -9.75 -3.05 12.98
N PHE A 447 -10.02 -4.34 13.20
CA PHE A 447 -11.26 -4.81 13.85
C PHE A 447 -10.93 -5.59 15.12
N ASN A 448 -11.47 -5.18 16.27
CA ASN A 448 -11.27 -5.89 17.53
C ASN A 448 -12.52 -6.70 17.91
N PRO A 449 -12.49 -8.05 17.82
CA PRO A 449 -13.64 -8.91 18.10
C PRO A 449 -14.08 -8.91 19.57
N GLN A 450 -13.23 -8.47 20.51
CA GLN A 450 -13.61 -8.35 21.93
C GLN A 450 -14.52 -7.14 22.17
N THR A 451 -14.25 -6.05 21.46
CA THR A 451 -15.07 -4.82 21.53
C THR A 451 -16.22 -4.81 20.53
N GLY A 452 -16.09 -5.58 19.44
CA GLY A 452 -16.98 -5.51 18.29
C GLY A 452 -16.77 -4.27 17.40
N LEU A 453 -15.72 -3.46 17.65
CA LEU A 453 -15.51 -2.19 16.98
C LEU A 453 -14.45 -2.27 15.88
N VAL A 454 -14.62 -1.44 14.85
CA VAL A 454 -13.63 -1.15 13.81
C VAL A 454 -13.00 0.22 14.07
N TYR A 455 -11.68 0.29 14.07
CA TYR A 455 -10.92 1.53 14.25
C TYR A 455 -10.49 2.07 12.89
N LEU A 456 -11.08 3.20 12.50
CA LEU A 456 -11.08 3.73 11.15
C LEU A 456 -10.42 5.11 11.10
N PRO A 457 -9.31 5.30 10.37
CA PRO A 457 -8.81 6.63 10.03
C PRO A 457 -9.82 7.34 9.10
N ALA A 458 -10.52 8.34 9.62
CA ALA A 458 -11.48 9.12 8.84
C ALA A 458 -10.97 10.54 8.60
N GLN A 459 -11.33 11.14 7.48
CA GLN A 459 -10.85 12.46 7.09
C GLN A 459 -11.84 13.18 6.17
N GLY A 460 -11.62 14.48 6.01
CA GLY A 460 -12.18 15.29 4.93
C GLY A 460 -11.09 16.19 4.38
N VAL A 461 -10.90 16.17 3.06
CA VAL A 461 -9.99 17.08 2.35
C VAL A 461 -10.81 17.83 1.29
N PRO A 462 -11.00 19.15 1.42
CA PRO A 462 -11.86 19.92 0.53
C PRO A 462 -11.39 19.89 -0.93
N VAL A 463 -12.28 19.49 -1.85
CA VAL A 463 -12.05 19.54 -3.30
C VAL A 463 -13.35 19.94 -4.00
N ASN A 464 -13.26 20.91 -4.90
CA ASN A 464 -14.34 21.26 -5.82
C ASN A 464 -14.05 20.67 -7.21
N LEU A 465 -15.06 20.06 -7.83
CA LEU A 465 -14.95 19.44 -9.14
C LEU A 465 -15.85 20.19 -10.13
N THR A 466 -15.27 20.58 -11.27
CA THR A 466 -16.00 21.19 -12.39
C THR A 466 -15.80 20.34 -13.63
N GLY A 467 -16.88 19.76 -14.18
CA GLY A 467 -16.81 18.81 -15.28
C GLY A 467 -16.26 19.42 -16.56
N GLU A 468 -15.31 18.73 -17.20
CA GLU A 468 -14.84 19.11 -18.53
C GLU A 468 -15.89 18.76 -19.59
N LYS A 469 -15.96 19.54 -20.68
CA LYS A 469 -16.90 19.27 -21.79
C LYS A 469 -16.41 18.20 -22.75
N ALA A 470 -15.10 18.03 -22.86
CA ALA A 470 -14.48 17.05 -23.73
C ALA A 470 -13.14 16.60 -23.15
N LEU A 471 -12.86 15.30 -23.25
CA LEU A 471 -11.55 14.74 -22.98
C LEU A 471 -10.85 14.47 -24.31
N THR A 472 -9.62 14.97 -24.45
CA THR A 472 -8.69 14.45 -25.45
C THR A 472 -7.57 13.73 -24.70
N GLN A 473 -7.57 12.42 -24.77
CA GLN A 473 -6.66 11.58 -23.99
C GLN A 473 -5.19 11.88 -24.33
N ASN A 474 -4.36 11.98 -23.29
CA ASN A 474 -2.91 12.20 -23.38
C ASN A 474 -2.50 13.46 -24.16
N LYS A 475 -3.44 14.38 -24.37
CA LYS A 475 -3.14 15.67 -24.98
C LYS A 475 -2.75 16.65 -23.89
N MET A 476 -1.60 17.29 -24.08
CA MET A 476 -1.15 18.38 -23.22
C MET A 476 -2.06 19.59 -23.49
N GLU A 477 -2.85 19.97 -22.50
CA GLU A 477 -3.78 21.09 -22.62
C GLU A 477 -3.68 21.97 -21.37
N PRO A 478 -3.46 23.29 -21.53
CA PRO A 478 -3.50 24.23 -20.42
C PRO A 478 -4.82 24.11 -19.65
N PHE A 479 -4.80 24.38 -18.34
CA PHE A 479 -5.89 24.21 -17.37
C PHE A 479 -6.34 22.77 -17.08
N LYS A 480 -5.94 21.78 -17.87
CA LYS A 480 -6.27 20.38 -17.58
C LYS A 480 -5.29 19.79 -16.58
N PHE A 481 -5.78 19.48 -15.39
CA PHE A 481 -4.99 19.05 -14.25
C PHE A 481 -4.06 17.88 -14.61
N GLY A 482 -2.74 18.09 -14.49
CA GLY A 482 -1.72 17.07 -14.73
C GLY A 482 -1.59 16.57 -16.19
N SER A 483 -2.22 17.22 -17.18
CA SER A 483 -2.24 16.71 -18.55
C SER A 483 -0.83 16.61 -19.18
N THR A 484 0.11 17.46 -18.79
CA THR A 484 1.51 17.42 -19.28
C THR A 484 2.28 16.19 -18.76
N THR A 485 1.85 15.64 -17.62
CA THR A 485 2.38 14.39 -17.05
C THR A 485 1.50 13.17 -17.35
N GLY A 486 0.40 13.35 -18.10
CA GLY A 486 -0.45 12.28 -18.63
C GLY A 486 -1.72 12.00 -17.84
N TRP A 487 -2.13 12.85 -16.90
CA TRP A 487 -3.41 12.70 -16.21
C TRP A 487 -4.59 12.98 -17.16
N ASN A 488 -5.68 12.21 -17.01
CA ASN A 488 -6.88 12.25 -17.83
C ASN A 488 -8.15 12.14 -16.97
N VAL A 489 -8.33 13.04 -16.00
CA VAL A 489 -9.41 12.94 -14.98
C VAL A 489 -10.77 13.43 -15.45
N GLY A 490 -10.84 14.35 -16.42
CA GLY A 490 -12.11 14.90 -16.95
C GLY A 490 -12.78 15.95 -16.05
N PHE A 491 -12.02 16.52 -15.10
CA PHE A 491 -12.46 17.60 -14.23
C PHE A 491 -11.38 18.68 -14.12
N THR A 492 -11.82 19.94 -14.05
CA THR A 492 -11.03 21.02 -13.46
C THR A 492 -11.22 20.98 -11.94
N LEU A 493 -10.11 20.93 -11.20
CA LEU A 493 -10.10 20.88 -9.75
C LEU A 493 -10.02 22.29 -9.18
N ASN A 494 -10.85 22.59 -8.18
CA ASN A 494 -10.89 23.86 -7.45
C ASN A 494 -11.07 25.09 -8.35
N ALA A 495 -11.83 24.95 -9.44
CA ALA A 495 -12.22 26.08 -10.29
C ALA A 495 -12.98 27.16 -9.48
N THR A 496 -13.72 26.73 -8.46
CA THR A 496 -14.15 27.57 -7.35
C THR A 496 -13.53 27.05 -6.04
N PRO A 497 -13.14 27.93 -5.10
CA PRO A 497 -12.65 27.49 -3.80
C PRO A 497 -13.69 26.62 -3.07
N PRO A 498 -13.32 25.42 -2.59
CA PRO A 498 -14.24 24.58 -1.83
C PRO A 498 -14.58 25.23 -0.48
N LYS A 499 -15.81 25.01 -0.01
CA LYS A 499 -16.34 25.67 1.21
C LYS A 499 -16.15 24.86 2.49
N ASN A 500 -16.01 23.55 2.38
CA ASN A 500 -15.85 22.68 3.54
C ASN A 500 -14.43 22.82 4.15
N LEU A 501 -14.32 22.55 5.44
CA LEU A 501 -13.04 22.60 6.16
C LEU A 501 -12.40 21.20 6.20
N PRO A 502 -11.05 21.12 6.19
CA PRO A 502 -10.38 19.84 6.36
C PRO A 502 -10.51 19.34 7.80
N PHE A 503 -10.53 18.02 7.96
CA PHE A 503 -10.44 17.36 9.27
C PHE A 503 -9.75 16.00 9.16
N GLY A 504 -9.20 15.52 10.26
CA GLY A 504 -8.77 14.13 10.43
C GLY A 504 -9.17 13.62 11.80
N ARG A 505 -9.52 12.33 11.90
CA ARG A 505 -9.93 11.71 13.15
C ARG A 505 -9.74 10.20 13.13
N LEU A 506 -9.66 9.61 14.32
CA LEU A 506 -9.82 8.17 14.53
C LEU A 506 -11.28 7.92 14.96
N VAL A 507 -12.01 7.12 14.21
CA VAL A 507 -13.39 6.72 14.53
C VAL A 507 -13.37 5.27 14.99
N ALA A 508 -13.96 4.99 16.15
CA ALA A 508 -14.33 3.63 16.51
C ALA A 508 -15.78 3.38 16.10
N TRP A 509 -15.96 2.59 15.05
CA TRP A 509 -17.24 2.29 14.42
C TRP A 509 -17.78 0.95 14.91
N ASP A 510 -19.05 0.91 15.33
CA ASP A 510 -19.78 -0.33 15.56
C ASP A 510 -20.43 -0.77 14.24
N PRO A 511 -19.97 -1.87 13.61
CA PRO A 511 -20.49 -2.34 12.32
C PRO A 511 -21.89 -2.96 12.45
N VAL A 512 -22.31 -3.41 13.64
CA VAL A 512 -23.64 -4.01 13.86
C VAL A 512 -24.66 -2.91 14.07
N GLN A 513 -24.33 -1.92 14.91
CA GLN A 513 -25.20 -0.78 15.19
C GLN A 513 -25.11 0.34 14.14
N GLN A 514 -24.12 0.27 13.24
CA GLN A 514 -23.84 1.28 12.20
C GLN A 514 -23.71 2.69 12.79
N LYS A 515 -22.92 2.84 13.85
CA LYS A 515 -22.71 4.12 14.53
C LYS A 515 -21.31 4.26 15.14
N GLU A 516 -20.90 5.50 15.32
CA GLU A 516 -19.69 5.85 16.09
C GLU A 516 -19.89 5.51 17.57
N ALA A 517 -18.96 4.74 18.13
CA ALA A 517 -18.88 4.45 19.56
C ALA A 517 -18.08 5.53 20.30
N TRP A 518 -16.97 5.96 19.71
CA TRP A 518 -16.14 7.09 20.15
C TRP A 518 -15.28 7.59 18.98
N ARG A 519 -14.70 8.78 19.14
CA ARG A 519 -13.69 9.31 18.22
C ARG A 519 -12.59 10.10 18.92
N ALA A 520 -11.44 10.22 18.26
CA ALA A 520 -10.37 11.16 18.61
C ALA A 520 -10.09 12.09 17.42
N GLU A 521 -10.11 13.41 17.66
CA GLU A 521 -9.85 14.41 16.61
C GLU A 521 -8.34 14.65 16.43
N TYR A 522 -7.93 14.93 15.21
CA TYR A 522 -6.56 15.26 14.83
C TYR A 522 -6.47 16.64 14.18
N VAL A 523 -5.29 17.24 14.28
CA VAL A 523 -5.01 18.59 13.74
C VAL A 523 -4.97 18.64 12.22
N SER A 524 -4.86 17.48 11.56
CA SER A 524 -4.71 17.37 10.10
C SER A 524 -5.39 16.08 9.61
N PRO A 525 -5.90 16.04 8.36
CA PRO A 525 -6.25 14.79 7.67
C PRO A 525 -5.00 13.89 7.48
N TRP A 526 -5.18 12.75 6.80
CA TRP A 526 -4.07 11.91 6.34
C TRP A 526 -3.24 11.25 7.46
N ASN A 527 -3.93 10.86 8.53
CA ASN A 527 -3.33 10.10 9.63
C ASN A 527 -3.19 8.63 9.23
N GLY A 528 -2.25 7.93 9.87
CA GLY A 528 -1.88 6.57 9.49
C GLY A 528 -2.90 5.50 9.85
N GLY A 529 -2.60 4.28 9.38
CA GLY A 529 -3.41 3.10 9.67
C GLY A 529 -3.37 2.69 11.14
N THR A 530 -4.28 1.80 11.51
CA THR A 530 -4.48 1.33 12.88
C THR A 530 -4.04 -0.12 13.07
N LEU A 531 -3.72 -0.42 14.32
CA LEU A 531 -3.50 -1.77 14.87
C LEU A 531 -4.33 -1.86 16.15
N THR A 532 -5.01 -2.98 16.40
CA THR A 532 -5.68 -3.23 17.69
C THR A 532 -5.22 -4.55 18.31
N THR A 533 -5.26 -4.65 19.64
CA THR A 533 -4.74 -5.81 20.37
C THR A 533 -5.70 -6.30 21.46
N ALA A 534 -5.52 -7.56 21.89
CA ALA A 534 -6.23 -8.17 23.01
C ALA A 534 -5.94 -7.50 24.36
N GLY A 535 -4.88 -6.69 24.45
CA GLY A 535 -4.60 -5.81 25.58
C GLY A 535 -5.55 -4.60 25.71
N ASN A 536 -6.66 -4.59 24.96
CA ASN A 536 -7.64 -3.49 24.89
C ASN A 536 -7.02 -2.15 24.42
N LEU A 537 -6.14 -2.23 23.41
CA LEU A 537 -5.43 -1.08 22.84
C LEU A 537 -5.72 -0.88 21.35
N VAL A 538 -5.59 0.37 20.91
CA VAL A 538 -5.52 0.78 19.50
C VAL A 538 -4.29 1.67 19.31
N PHE A 539 -3.40 1.30 18.39
CA PHE A 539 -2.24 2.09 18.01
C PHE A 539 -2.47 2.77 16.67
N GLN A 540 -2.07 4.04 16.55
CA GLN A 540 -2.14 4.79 15.29
C GLN A 540 -1.01 5.81 15.17
N GLY A 541 -0.41 5.92 13.99
CA GLY A 541 0.47 7.01 13.61
C GLY A 541 -0.32 8.27 13.20
N THR A 542 0.17 9.46 13.52
CA THR A 542 -0.51 10.73 13.20
C THR A 542 0.26 11.56 12.18
N ALA A 543 -0.45 12.41 11.44
CA ALA A 543 0.14 13.33 10.47
C ALA A 543 1.08 14.35 11.13
N ASP A 544 0.85 14.68 12.41
CA ASP A 544 1.72 15.56 13.21
C ASP A 544 2.91 14.83 13.88
N GLY A 545 3.17 13.59 13.45
CA GLY A 545 4.41 12.87 13.74
C GLY A 545 4.47 12.26 15.13
N ARG A 546 3.40 11.58 15.55
CA ARG A 546 3.35 10.78 16.80
C ARG A 546 2.87 9.36 16.51
N LEU A 547 3.30 8.41 17.33
CA LEU A 547 2.59 7.14 17.52
C LEU A 547 1.78 7.27 18.80
N VAL A 548 0.49 6.97 18.74
CA VAL A 548 -0.44 7.11 19.86
C VAL A 548 -1.08 5.76 20.18
N ALA A 549 -1.28 5.46 21.46
CA ALA A 549 -2.05 4.31 21.93
C ALA A 549 -3.30 4.77 22.68
N TYR A 550 -4.45 4.22 22.30
CA TYR A 550 -5.76 4.50 22.89
C TYR A 550 -6.32 3.26 23.59
N ASN A 551 -7.16 3.46 24.60
CA ASN A 551 -8.06 2.43 25.09
C ASN A 551 -9.07 2.07 24.00
N ALA A 552 -9.12 0.81 23.60
CA ALA A 552 -9.94 0.36 22.46
C ALA A 552 -11.46 0.57 22.70
N LYS A 553 -11.90 0.48 23.96
CA LYS A 553 -13.32 0.64 24.31
C LYS A 553 -13.76 2.10 24.45
N THR A 554 -12.89 2.98 24.95
CA THR A 554 -13.29 4.35 25.38
C THR A 554 -12.69 5.46 24.54
N GLY A 555 -11.64 5.20 23.76
CA GLY A 555 -10.90 6.24 23.03
C GLY A 555 -9.98 7.10 23.91
N GLU A 556 -9.81 6.76 25.19
CA GLU A 556 -8.86 7.46 26.07
C GLU A 556 -7.43 7.31 25.55
N LYS A 557 -6.70 8.42 25.38
CA LYS A 557 -5.29 8.41 25.02
C LYS A 557 -4.45 7.96 26.24
N LEU A 558 -3.77 6.82 26.13
CA LEU A 558 -3.01 6.23 27.23
C LEU A 558 -1.50 6.46 27.12
N TRP A 559 -0.99 6.63 25.91
CA TRP A 559 0.43 6.82 25.63
C TRP A 559 0.66 7.48 24.28
N GLU A 560 1.75 8.22 24.14
CA GLU A 560 2.23 8.71 22.84
C GLU A 560 3.77 8.84 22.82
N SER A 561 4.35 8.78 21.63
CA SER A 561 5.77 9.05 21.39
C SER A 561 5.98 9.80 20.08
N PRO A 562 6.89 10.80 20.01
CA PRO A 562 7.17 11.50 18.77
C PRO A 562 7.89 10.57 17.78
N LEU A 563 7.67 10.79 16.49
CA LEU A 563 8.26 10.02 15.38
C LEU A 563 9.12 10.88 14.45
N GLY A 564 9.17 12.19 14.70
CA GLY A 564 9.95 13.16 13.92
C GLY A 564 9.30 13.59 12.60
N THR A 565 8.52 12.75 11.94
CA THR A 565 7.73 13.13 10.76
C THR A 565 6.38 12.44 10.78
N GLY A 566 5.43 12.92 9.98
CA GLY A 566 4.08 12.34 9.89
C GLY A 566 4.11 10.86 9.52
N ALA A 567 3.26 10.07 10.16
CA ALA A 567 3.20 8.62 9.97
C ALA A 567 1.88 8.22 9.31
N VAL A 568 2.00 7.55 8.15
CA VAL A 568 0.86 7.12 7.31
C VAL A 568 0.69 5.60 7.28
N ALA A 569 1.75 4.82 7.48
CA ALA A 569 1.65 3.36 7.56
C ALA A 569 0.89 2.88 8.82
N ALA A 570 0.38 1.64 8.78
CA ALA A 570 -0.16 0.98 9.96
C ALA A 570 0.97 0.34 10.81
N PRO A 571 0.85 0.36 12.15
CA PRO A 571 1.73 -0.41 13.02
C PRO A 571 1.53 -1.93 12.88
N ALA A 572 2.52 -2.70 13.29
CA ALA A 572 2.44 -4.15 13.48
C ALA A 572 2.96 -4.52 14.89
N THR A 573 2.46 -5.62 15.47
CA THR A 573 2.95 -6.14 16.76
C THR A 573 3.22 -7.63 16.67
N TYR A 574 4.25 -8.09 17.38
CA TYR A 574 4.76 -9.45 17.31
C TYR A 574 5.54 -9.80 18.58
N MET A 575 5.72 -11.10 18.83
CA MET A 575 6.51 -11.66 19.93
C MET A 575 7.88 -12.09 19.43
N VAL A 576 8.93 -11.72 20.17
CA VAL A 576 10.27 -12.28 19.97
C VAL A 576 10.85 -12.61 21.33
N ASP A 577 11.23 -13.87 21.51
CA ASP A 577 11.93 -14.35 22.71
C ASP A 577 11.23 -13.97 24.03
N GLY A 578 9.89 -13.98 24.03
CA GLY A 578 9.06 -13.67 25.20
C GLY A 578 8.73 -12.20 25.41
N VAL A 579 9.18 -11.31 24.51
CA VAL A 579 8.89 -9.87 24.55
C VAL A 579 7.98 -9.48 23.39
N GLN A 580 6.92 -8.74 23.69
CA GLN A 580 6.04 -8.12 22.71
C GLN A 580 6.63 -6.80 22.23
N TYR A 581 6.67 -6.63 20.92
CA TYR A 581 7.12 -5.41 20.24
C TYR A 581 5.97 -4.77 19.47
N VAL A 582 5.99 -3.45 19.34
CA VAL A 582 5.14 -2.69 18.41
C VAL A 582 6.06 -1.90 17.48
N SER A 583 5.93 -2.10 16.17
CA SER A 583 6.75 -1.44 15.16
C SER A 583 5.90 -0.63 14.20
N ILE A 584 6.43 0.50 13.76
CA ILE A 584 5.82 1.33 12.71
C ILE A 584 6.91 1.82 11.75
N ALA A 585 6.65 1.71 10.45
CA ALA A 585 7.48 2.31 9.41
C ALA A 585 6.97 3.74 9.13
N VAL A 586 7.84 4.73 9.28
CA VAL A 586 7.46 6.15 9.26
C VAL A 586 8.17 6.85 8.12
N GLY A 587 7.41 7.59 7.32
CA GLY A 587 7.88 8.44 6.25
C GLY A 587 6.71 9.18 5.64
N TRP A 588 6.68 10.50 5.80
CA TRP A 588 5.56 11.32 5.37
C TRP A 588 5.43 11.32 3.84
N GLY A 589 4.20 11.12 3.34
CA GLY A 589 3.94 11.08 1.91
C GLY A 589 2.56 10.55 1.55
N GLY A 590 2.48 9.88 0.40
CA GLY A 590 1.22 9.62 -0.29
C GLY A 590 0.68 10.91 -0.94
N VAL A 591 -0.44 10.81 -1.67
CA VAL A 591 -0.93 11.92 -2.51
C VAL A 591 -1.12 13.25 -1.77
N PHE A 592 -1.60 13.25 -0.52
CA PHE A 592 -1.70 14.48 0.28
C PHE A 592 -0.33 14.95 0.80
N GLY A 593 0.50 14.01 1.26
CA GLY A 593 1.82 14.30 1.82
C GLY A 593 2.87 14.77 0.81
N ILE A 594 2.54 14.79 -0.48
CA ILE A 594 3.34 15.42 -1.54
C ILE A 594 3.45 16.93 -1.30
N SER A 595 2.32 17.62 -1.13
CA SER A 595 2.25 19.08 -1.10
C SER A 595 1.89 19.68 0.27
N ALA A 596 1.34 18.88 1.18
CA ALA A 596 0.98 19.29 2.53
C ALA A 596 1.77 18.53 3.60
N ARG A 597 1.82 19.06 4.83
CA ARG A 597 2.38 18.41 6.03
C ARG A 597 1.80 19.01 7.31
N ALA A 598 1.93 18.31 8.42
CA ALA A 598 1.55 18.78 9.76
C ALA A 598 2.72 18.81 10.77
N THR A 599 3.96 18.69 10.29
CA THR A 599 5.19 18.78 11.10
C THR A 599 6.11 19.89 10.60
N GLU A 600 6.97 20.41 11.49
CA GLU A 600 8.07 21.33 11.13
C GLU A 600 9.43 20.64 11.15
N THR A 601 9.41 19.31 11.09
CA THR A 601 10.58 18.43 11.11
C THR A 601 10.54 17.52 9.88
N GLU A 602 11.73 17.19 9.37
CA GLU A 602 11.95 16.32 8.22
C GLU A 602 12.96 15.26 8.65
N THR A 603 12.55 13.99 8.63
CA THR A 603 13.41 12.86 8.97
C THR A 603 13.38 11.87 7.82
N PRO A 604 14.50 11.21 7.48
CA PRO A 604 14.48 10.07 6.57
C PRO A 604 13.48 9.02 7.04
N GLY A 605 12.95 8.24 6.10
CA GLY A 605 12.08 7.13 6.42
C GLY A 605 12.74 6.23 7.47
N THR A 606 12.02 5.89 8.53
CA THR A 606 12.57 5.21 9.71
C THR A 606 11.57 4.19 10.26
N VAL A 607 12.03 2.99 10.58
CA VAL A 607 11.27 2.04 11.39
C VAL A 607 11.53 2.33 12.86
N TYR A 608 10.49 2.53 13.63
CA TYR A 608 10.54 2.65 15.09
C TYR A 608 9.93 1.41 15.72
N THR A 609 10.62 0.84 16.71
CA THR A 609 10.13 -0.34 17.44
C THR A 609 10.14 -0.08 18.94
N PHE A 610 8.99 -0.31 19.57
CA PHE A 610 8.73 -0.06 20.98
C PHE A 610 8.48 -1.37 21.72
N ALA A 611 8.85 -1.39 22.99
CA ALA A 611 8.53 -2.46 23.94
C ALA A 611 8.39 -1.88 25.35
N VAL A 612 7.77 -2.63 26.26
CA VAL A 612 7.70 -2.24 27.68
C VAL A 612 9.12 -2.13 28.24
N GLY A 613 9.43 -0.99 28.83
CA GLY A 613 10.74 -0.72 29.42
C GLY A 613 11.86 -0.44 28.40
N GLY A 614 11.54 -0.20 27.12
CA GLY A 614 12.51 0.24 26.12
C GLY A 614 13.18 1.56 26.52
N LYS A 615 14.50 1.67 26.33
CA LYS A 615 15.33 2.81 26.76
C LYS A 615 16.24 3.38 25.67
N ALA A 616 16.08 2.93 24.42
CA ALA A 616 16.87 3.49 23.34
C ALA A 616 16.54 4.98 23.17
N LYS A 617 17.57 5.77 22.84
CA LYS A 617 17.40 7.20 22.55
C LYS A 617 16.69 7.35 21.20
N MET A 618 15.70 8.22 21.13
CA MET A 618 15.11 8.63 19.86
C MET A 618 16.19 9.26 18.95
N PRO A 619 16.14 9.02 17.62
CA PRO A 619 16.95 9.76 16.66
C PRO A 619 16.73 11.27 16.78
N GLU A 620 17.72 12.05 16.38
CA GLU A 620 17.55 13.50 16.28
C GLU A 620 16.67 13.85 15.09
N PHE A 621 15.71 14.74 15.32
CA PHE A 621 14.80 15.20 14.27
C PHE A 621 15.31 16.51 13.68
N ALA A 622 15.57 16.52 12.39
CA ALA A 622 16.00 17.74 11.71
C ALA A 622 14.80 18.66 11.47
N LYS A 623 15.01 19.98 11.63
CA LYS A 623 14.00 20.98 11.25
C LYS A 623 13.77 20.93 9.74
N TYR A 624 12.51 20.97 9.32
CA TYR A 624 12.14 21.08 7.92
C TYR A 624 12.72 22.37 7.34
N GLN A 625 13.51 22.24 6.28
CA GLN A 625 14.15 23.38 5.63
C GLN A 625 13.15 24.04 4.66
N MET A 626 12.33 24.94 5.19
CA MET A 626 11.43 25.81 4.42
C MET A 626 12.14 27.15 4.18
N GLY A 627 12.20 27.59 2.92
CA GLY A 627 12.69 28.94 2.60
C GLY A 627 11.70 30.03 3.06
N ASN A 628 12.11 31.28 2.88
CA ASN A 628 11.18 32.41 3.00
C ASN A 628 10.19 32.38 1.82
N LEU A 629 9.03 33.04 2.00
CA LEU A 629 8.09 33.24 0.89
C LEU A 629 8.80 34.00 -0.25
N LEU A 630 8.82 33.38 -1.43
CA LEU A 630 9.56 33.80 -2.62
C LEU A 630 9.35 35.28 -2.92
N THR A 631 10.43 35.99 -3.23
CA THR A 631 10.40 37.41 -3.58
C THR A 631 11.49 37.73 -4.61
N GLY A 632 11.27 38.78 -5.40
CA GLY A 632 12.31 39.39 -6.23
C GLY A 632 12.53 38.75 -7.60
N VAL A 633 11.80 37.69 -7.97
CA VAL A 633 11.81 37.19 -9.35
C VAL A 633 11.12 38.23 -10.23
N LYS A 634 11.75 38.66 -11.32
CA LYS A 634 11.11 39.59 -12.28
C LYS A 634 10.06 38.84 -13.12
N TYR A 635 8.88 39.42 -13.30
CA TYR A 635 7.82 38.86 -14.13
C TYR A 635 6.90 39.93 -14.71
N ASP A 636 6.19 39.61 -15.81
CA ASP A 636 5.06 40.42 -16.29
C ASP A 636 3.76 39.91 -15.66
N PRO A 637 3.01 40.72 -14.90
CA PRO A 637 1.71 40.32 -14.35
C PRO A 637 0.70 39.83 -15.40
N LYS A 638 0.84 40.24 -16.67
CA LYS A 638 -0.01 39.77 -17.78
C LYS A 638 0.16 38.30 -18.10
N ASP A 639 1.31 37.72 -17.76
CA ASP A 639 1.61 36.31 -18.00
C ASP A 639 1.03 35.38 -16.92
N VAL A 640 0.58 35.92 -15.78
CA VAL A 640 0.07 35.15 -14.64
C VAL A 640 -1.11 34.23 -15.02
N PRO A 641 -2.13 34.67 -15.79
CA PRO A 641 -3.26 33.79 -16.14
C PRO A 641 -2.83 32.59 -17.01
N GLU A 642 -2.01 32.81 -18.04
CA GLU A 642 -1.50 31.72 -18.88
C GLU A 642 -0.51 30.82 -18.11
N GLY A 643 0.33 31.42 -17.27
CA GLY A 643 1.21 30.71 -16.35
C GLY A 643 0.46 29.79 -15.39
N THR A 644 -0.69 30.25 -14.88
CA THR A 644 -1.61 29.44 -14.05
C THR A 644 -2.07 28.21 -14.82
N ALA A 645 -2.54 28.40 -16.07
CA ALA A 645 -3.03 27.34 -16.92
C ALA A 645 -1.99 26.23 -17.15
N ILE A 646 -0.76 26.63 -17.47
CA ILE A 646 0.36 25.72 -17.73
C ILE A 646 0.80 25.04 -16.43
N TYR A 647 0.86 25.78 -15.32
CA TYR A 647 1.23 25.24 -14.01
C TYR A 647 0.27 24.16 -13.52
N VAL A 648 -1.05 24.37 -13.69
CA VAL A 648 -2.08 23.36 -13.38
C VAL A 648 -1.87 22.09 -14.20
N ALA A 649 -1.46 22.22 -15.47
CA ALA A 649 -1.21 21.09 -16.34
C ALA A 649 0.11 20.35 -16.06
N ALA A 650 1.15 21.04 -15.57
CA ALA A 650 2.50 20.50 -15.49
C ALA A 650 3.05 20.27 -14.07
N CYS A 651 2.67 21.11 -13.11
CA CYS A 651 3.40 21.23 -11.84
C CYS A 651 2.53 20.97 -10.60
N ALA A 652 1.24 21.33 -10.66
CA ALA A 652 0.35 21.32 -9.51
C ALA A 652 0.20 19.94 -8.83
N THR A 653 0.29 18.85 -9.61
CA THR A 653 0.20 17.47 -9.10
C THR A 653 1.29 17.13 -8.08
N CYS A 654 2.45 17.80 -8.15
CA CYS A 654 3.60 17.52 -7.31
C CYS A 654 3.97 18.68 -6.36
N HIS A 655 3.78 19.92 -6.80
CA HIS A 655 4.26 21.09 -6.05
C HIS A 655 3.17 21.83 -5.27
N GLY A 656 1.90 21.45 -5.44
CA GLY A 656 0.76 22.18 -4.86
C GLY A 656 0.63 23.59 -5.41
N VAL A 657 -0.05 24.47 -4.70
CA VAL A 657 -0.19 25.89 -5.04
C VAL A 657 0.98 26.69 -4.42
N PRO A 658 1.78 27.44 -5.20
CA PRO A 658 2.94 28.18 -4.70
C PRO A 658 2.61 29.11 -3.53
N GLY A 659 3.29 28.94 -2.39
CA GLY A 659 3.18 29.79 -1.21
C GLY A 659 1.91 29.60 -0.38
N VAL A 660 0.81 29.12 -0.98
CA VAL A 660 -0.41 28.74 -0.28
C VAL A 660 -0.19 27.40 0.42
N ASP A 661 0.29 26.40 -0.32
CA ASP A 661 0.73 25.14 0.27
C ASP A 661 2.14 25.30 0.82
N ARG A 662 2.40 24.66 1.97
CA ARG A 662 3.70 24.75 2.65
C ARG A 662 4.73 23.74 2.13
N GLY A 663 4.32 22.84 1.24
CA GLY A 663 5.13 21.72 0.78
C GLY A 663 5.06 20.53 1.74
N GLY A 664 5.16 19.33 1.18
CA GLY A 664 5.24 18.08 1.92
C GLY A 664 6.62 17.46 1.73
N ASN A 665 6.63 16.21 1.27
CA ASN A 665 7.85 15.51 0.85
C ASN A 665 8.34 15.95 -0.54
N VAL A 666 7.55 16.74 -1.27
CA VAL A 666 8.00 17.55 -2.40
C VAL A 666 7.98 19.03 -1.99
N LYS A 667 9.04 19.75 -2.35
CA LYS A 667 9.20 21.16 -1.97
C LYS A 667 8.21 22.03 -2.76
N ASN A 668 7.52 22.93 -2.08
CA ASN A 668 6.63 23.92 -2.72
C ASN A 668 7.47 25.03 -3.37
N LEU A 669 7.09 25.43 -4.58
CA LEU A 669 7.88 26.38 -5.38
C LEU A 669 7.81 27.83 -4.87
N GLY A 670 6.78 28.19 -4.10
CA GLY A 670 6.67 29.51 -3.46
C GLY A 670 7.58 29.70 -2.25
N TYR A 671 8.28 28.64 -1.80
CA TYR A 671 9.31 28.71 -0.75
C TYR A 671 10.70 28.31 -1.28
N SER A 672 10.87 28.32 -2.61
CA SER A 672 12.17 28.17 -3.26
C SER A 672 12.98 29.47 -3.23
N THR A 673 14.27 29.38 -3.55
CA THR A 673 15.12 30.57 -3.71
C THR A 673 14.80 31.29 -5.02
N THR A 674 14.99 32.62 -5.03
CA THR A 674 14.85 33.47 -6.23
C THR A 674 15.67 32.91 -7.40
N ASP A 675 16.94 32.59 -7.16
CA ASP A 675 17.86 32.03 -8.14
C ASP A 675 17.33 30.74 -8.81
N ARG A 676 16.73 29.82 -8.03
CA ARG A 676 16.15 28.59 -8.60
C ARG A 676 14.96 28.87 -9.50
N ILE A 677 14.14 29.86 -9.13
CA ILE A 677 12.97 30.21 -9.93
C ILE A 677 13.39 30.99 -11.17
N GLU A 678 14.37 31.91 -11.10
CA GLU A 678 14.91 32.61 -12.28
C GLU A 678 15.55 31.65 -13.29
N HIS A 679 16.21 30.58 -12.82
CA HIS A 679 16.84 29.54 -13.65
C HIS A 679 15.96 28.28 -13.80
N LEU A 680 14.63 28.40 -13.67
CA LEU A 680 13.71 27.26 -13.69
C LEU A 680 13.86 26.38 -14.95
N LYS A 681 14.23 26.97 -16.10
CA LYS A 681 14.46 26.23 -17.35
C LYS A 681 15.54 25.15 -17.22
N ASP A 682 16.59 25.40 -16.44
CA ASP A 682 17.71 24.47 -16.23
C ASP A 682 17.32 23.32 -15.28
N ILE A 683 16.17 23.45 -14.60
CA ILE A 683 15.60 22.42 -13.74
C ILE A 683 14.57 21.59 -14.50
N VAL A 684 13.68 22.21 -15.27
CA VAL A 684 12.58 21.51 -15.95
C VAL A 684 13.01 20.83 -17.25
N PHE A 685 14.10 21.28 -17.88
CA PHE A 685 14.66 20.64 -19.08
C PHE A 685 15.95 19.92 -18.75
N LYS A 686 15.91 18.58 -18.77
CA LYS A 686 17.06 17.70 -18.47
C LYS A 686 17.79 18.05 -17.17
N GLY A 687 17.07 18.58 -16.18
CA GLY A 687 17.67 19.19 -15.00
C GLY A 687 18.24 18.21 -13.98
N PRO A 688 18.87 18.74 -12.91
CA PRO A 688 19.69 17.96 -11.97
C PRO A 688 18.87 17.10 -10.98
N PHE A 689 17.54 17.27 -10.91
CA PHE A 689 16.69 16.56 -9.95
C PHE A 689 15.98 15.33 -10.54
N ARG A 690 16.34 14.90 -11.75
CA ARG A 690 15.75 13.72 -12.42
C ARG A 690 15.89 12.44 -11.60
N ASP A 691 17.05 12.25 -10.98
CA ASP A 691 17.32 11.11 -10.10
C ASP A 691 16.52 11.15 -8.77
N LYS A 692 15.89 12.29 -8.47
CA LYS A 692 14.96 12.47 -7.35
C LYS A 692 13.49 12.37 -7.75
N GLY A 693 13.19 12.16 -9.03
CA GLY A 693 11.83 12.06 -9.54
C GLY A 693 11.27 13.32 -10.22
N MET A 694 12.06 14.38 -10.38
CA MET A 694 11.64 15.55 -11.16
C MET A 694 11.53 15.18 -12.66
N PRO A 695 10.37 15.33 -13.30
CA PRO A 695 10.21 14.95 -14.71
C PRO A 695 10.98 15.89 -15.64
N ASP A 696 11.40 15.35 -16.79
CA ASP A 696 11.90 16.15 -17.90
C ASP A 696 10.73 16.64 -18.76
N PHE A 697 10.63 17.95 -18.93
CA PHE A 697 9.61 18.62 -19.73
C PHE A 697 10.10 18.95 -21.15
N THR A 698 11.28 18.48 -21.56
CA THR A 698 11.79 18.68 -22.93
C THR A 698 10.78 18.18 -23.95
N GLY A 699 10.39 19.04 -24.90
CA GLY A 699 9.37 18.74 -25.91
C GLY A 699 7.92 18.76 -25.40
N LYS A 700 7.72 19.04 -24.11
CA LYS A 700 6.40 19.22 -23.48
C LYS A 700 6.11 20.68 -23.14
N LEU A 701 7.16 21.43 -22.76
CA LEU A 701 7.11 22.87 -22.50
C LEU A 701 8.16 23.57 -23.39
N THR A 702 7.91 24.83 -23.71
CA THR A 702 8.86 25.74 -24.35
C THR A 702 9.50 26.67 -23.31
N GLU A 703 10.59 27.35 -23.64
CA GLU A 703 11.17 28.37 -22.74
C GLU A 703 10.18 29.50 -22.43
N ALA A 704 9.32 29.87 -23.38
CA ALA A 704 8.28 30.88 -23.16
C ALA A 704 7.22 30.41 -22.14
N ASP A 705 6.89 29.12 -22.14
CA ASP A 705 5.99 28.55 -21.11
C ASP A 705 6.62 28.61 -19.73
N VAL A 706 7.93 28.37 -19.63
CA VAL A 706 8.68 28.49 -18.36
C VAL A 706 8.63 29.91 -17.81
N VAL A 707 8.77 30.94 -18.67
CA VAL A 707 8.64 32.34 -18.24
C VAL A 707 7.25 32.63 -17.65
N LYS A 708 6.19 32.11 -18.28
CA LYS A 708 4.82 32.26 -17.76
C LYS A 708 4.62 31.52 -16.44
N ILE A 709 5.20 30.32 -16.29
CA ILE A 709 5.21 29.58 -15.03
C ILE A 709 5.91 30.40 -13.93
N GLN A 710 7.07 30.99 -14.22
CA GLN A 710 7.78 31.86 -13.26
C GLN A 710 6.90 33.04 -12.83
N ALA A 711 6.19 33.67 -13.77
CA ALA A 711 5.25 34.75 -13.50
C ALA A 711 4.14 34.31 -12.54
N PHE A 712 3.54 33.13 -12.78
CA PHE A 712 2.53 32.59 -11.87
C PHE A 712 3.08 32.29 -10.46
N ILE A 713 4.26 31.67 -10.35
CA ILE A 713 4.87 31.33 -9.06
C ILE A 713 5.13 32.59 -8.23
N GLN A 714 5.79 33.60 -8.80
CA GLN A 714 6.08 34.84 -8.10
C GLN A 714 4.83 35.68 -7.84
N GLY A 715 3.94 35.81 -8.83
CA GLY A 715 2.69 36.56 -8.69
C GLY A 715 1.79 36.00 -7.59
N THR A 716 1.72 34.68 -7.46
CA THR A 716 0.98 34.02 -6.36
C THR A 716 1.61 34.32 -5.01
N ALA A 717 2.94 34.22 -4.89
CA ALA A 717 3.66 34.55 -3.66
C ALA A 717 3.47 36.02 -3.25
N ASP A 718 3.42 36.95 -4.20
CA ASP A 718 3.15 38.37 -3.94
C ASP A 718 1.70 38.61 -3.50
N ALA A 719 0.72 37.92 -4.10
CA ALA A 719 -0.69 38.09 -3.79
C ALA A 719 -1.06 37.68 -2.35
N ILE A 720 -0.37 36.66 -1.81
CA ILE A 720 -0.62 36.16 -0.44
C ILE A 720 0.31 36.75 0.61
N ARG A 721 1.31 37.56 0.20
CA ARG A 721 2.28 38.13 1.12
C ARG A 721 1.54 38.99 2.16
N PRO A 722 1.80 38.81 3.46
CA PRO A 722 1.21 39.65 4.49
C PRO A 722 1.46 41.13 4.17
N LYS A 723 0.39 41.92 4.11
CA LYS A 723 0.49 43.37 4.02
C LYS A 723 0.86 43.87 5.42
N ASN A 724 2.09 44.37 5.55
CA ASN A 724 2.56 45.01 6.78
C ASN A 724 1.77 46.28 7.08
#